data_AF-A0A4R5BWI9-F1
#
_entry.id   AF-A0A4R5BWI9-F1
#
_cell.length_a   1.000
_cell.length_b   1.000
_cell.length_c   1.000
_cell.angle_alpha   90.00
_cell.angle_beta   90.00
_cell.angle_gamma   90.00
#
_symmetry.space_group_name_H-M   'P 1'
#
loop_
_entity.id
_entity.type
_entity.pdbx_description
1 polymer ?
#
loop_
_entity_poly.entity_id
_entity_poly.type
_entity_poly.pdbx_seq_one_letter_code
_entity_poly.pdbx_strand_id
1 'polypeptide(L)'
;MCGLLGLICPTEESAGYSVNAVANALPCQRHRGPDESDTWQGGEVVLGFNRLSIIDLEHSHQPLTWGPPENPRRYTITFNGEIYNYLELRAELIEQYGARFATDGDTEVIVAAYHYMGPHSVGRLRGMFAFMIWDSERKVVYGARDPFGIKPLFYATGPGGTAFASEKKSLLSLANTLKIGEELDHKALQHYFVLQYVPEPESLHRQIRRIESGTSFTVSPGGQLVTERYFQPNFRPRPANTDADVRRLQNEIVDVMRDSVAKHMRADVTVGSFLSGGIDSTAIAALAKEHNPNLITFTTGFERQGYSEVDVAAESAAAIGVKHVVRTVSAEEMMEALPLIIWYLDDPVADPALVPLWFIAREARQHVKVVLSGEGADELFGGYTIYREPLSLAPFEKVPGALRKAMGKVSSRIPEGVRGKDLLRRGSLDLEERYYGNARIFRDDQLRNIMRAFDPGVSHKDVTGGPYSLSKDWDPVTRMQHVDLFTWLRGDILVKADKVTMANSLELRVPFLDNEVFRVASTVPLEQKITSETTKYALRQALYQVVPAHVLNRRKLGFPVPIRLWLKDEMHDWARNIIQQSQTDHLLDRRAILQLLEEHRSGVLDHSRRLWALLVFMLWHAIFIEGRLSPEVPEPHYPVRL
;
A
#
# COMPACT_ATOMS: atom_id res chain seq x y z
N MET A 1 4.22 5.56 11.96
CA MET A 1 4.89 4.25 11.87
C MET A 1 6.39 4.30 11.67
N CYS A 2 7.11 3.50 12.44
CA CYS A 2 8.56 3.45 12.58
C CYS A 2 9.34 2.97 11.33
N GLY A 3 10.67 3.07 11.39
CA GLY A 3 11.61 2.50 10.43
C GLY A 3 12.40 1.35 11.05
N LEU A 4 12.18 0.14 10.56
CA LEU A 4 12.87 -1.08 11.02
C LEU A 4 14.04 -1.40 10.08
N LEU A 5 15.20 -1.77 10.64
CA LEU A 5 16.35 -2.32 9.93
C LEU A 5 16.92 -3.50 10.74
N GLY A 6 17.20 -4.63 10.09
CA GLY A 6 17.83 -5.76 10.75
C GLY A 6 18.81 -6.45 9.80
N LEU A 7 19.94 -6.88 10.32
CA LEU A 7 20.97 -7.62 9.60
C LEU A 7 21.34 -8.87 10.40
N ILE A 8 21.11 -10.04 9.82
CA ILE A 8 21.48 -11.34 10.36
C ILE A 8 22.75 -11.80 9.64
N CYS A 9 23.86 -11.69 10.34
CA CYS A 9 25.17 -12.05 9.82
C CYS A 9 25.46 -13.55 9.97
N PRO A 10 26.42 -14.12 9.23
CA PRO A 10 26.84 -15.52 9.40
C PRO A 10 27.50 -15.80 10.75
N THR A 11 28.21 -14.81 11.33
CA THR A 11 28.94 -14.93 12.60
C THR A 11 28.81 -13.67 13.44
N GLU A 12 29.03 -13.81 14.75
CA GLU A 12 29.02 -12.68 15.70
C GLU A 12 30.11 -11.65 15.38
N GLU A 13 31.29 -12.10 14.95
CA GLU A 13 32.36 -11.20 14.51
C GLU A 13 31.92 -10.31 13.33
N SER A 14 31.27 -10.92 12.32
CA SER A 14 30.75 -10.16 11.18
C SER A 14 29.61 -9.22 11.57
N ALA A 15 28.80 -9.56 12.57
CA ALA A 15 27.80 -8.66 13.15
C ALA A 15 28.47 -7.45 13.82
N GLY A 16 29.53 -7.67 14.60
CA GLY A 16 30.33 -6.62 15.24
C GLY A 16 30.90 -5.61 14.24
N TYR A 17 31.45 -6.07 13.11
CA TYR A 17 31.93 -5.17 12.05
C TYR A 17 30.81 -4.43 11.32
N SER A 18 29.58 -4.94 11.36
CA SER A 18 28.45 -4.40 10.60
C SER A 18 27.62 -3.37 11.37
N VAL A 19 27.87 -3.16 12.66
CA VAL A 19 27.12 -2.19 13.51
C VAL A 19 27.12 -0.80 12.89
N ASN A 20 28.29 -0.30 12.49
CA ASN A 20 28.41 1.03 11.86
C ASN A 20 27.69 1.09 10.50
N ALA A 21 27.68 -0.01 9.74
CA ALA A 21 26.96 -0.05 8.47
C ALA A 21 25.46 0.08 8.68
N VAL A 22 24.90 -0.61 9.68
CA VAL A 22 23.48 -0.49 10.06
C VAL A 22 23.17 0.91 10.57
N ALA A 23 23.99 1.45 11.48
CA ALA A 23 23.80 2.80 12.01
C ALA A 23 23.82 3.87 10.90
N ASN A 24 24.72 3.75 9.91
CA ASN A 24 24.79 4.67 8.77
C ASN A 24 23.64 4.53 7.77
N ALA A 25 22.97 3.36 7.73
CA ALA A 25 21.83 3.10 6.86
C ALA A 25 20.47 3.51 7.50
N LEU A 26 20.43 3.75 8.81
CA LEU A 26 19.23 4.19 9.53
C LEU A 26 18.72 5.58 9.11
N PRO A 27 19.58 6.60 8.90
CA PRO A 27 19.15 7.92 8.43
C PRO A 27 18.31 7.88 7.15
N CYS A 28 18.53 6.90 6.27
CA CYS A 28 17.73 6.74 5.06
C CYS A 28 16.23 6.63 5.34
N GLN A 29 15.81 6.13 6.50
CA GLN A 29 14.40 5.98 6.88
C GLN A 29 14.01 6.78 8.13
N ARG A 30 14.76 7.86 8.45
CA ARG A 30 14.53 8.71 9.63
C ARG A 30 13.18 9.40 9.61
N HIS A 31 12.68 9.83 8.45
CA HIS A 31 11.35 10.45 8.30
C HIS A 31 10.21 9.57 8.84
N ARG A 32 10.40 8.25 8.87
CA ARG A 32 9.39 7.35 9.43
C ARG A 32 9.29 7.45 10.95
N GLY A 33 10.42 7.64 11.62
CA GLY A 33 10.51 7.68 13.08
C GLY A 33 11.50 8.74 13.54
N PRO A 34 11.10 10.02 13.54
CA PRO A 34 12.01 11.12 13.87
C PRO A 34 12.25 11.29 15.38
N ASP A 35 11.47 10.61 16.24
CA ASP A 35 11.46 10.88 17.69
C ASP A 35 12.66 10.24 18.39
N GLU A 36 13.08 9.05 17.95
CA GLU A 36 14.17 8.30 18.55
C GLU A 36 14.83 7.39 17.50
N SER A 37 16.13 7.17 17.64
CA SER A 37 16.89 6.21 16.83
C SER A 37 17.84 5.43 17.72
N ASP A 38 17.93 4.12 17.52
CA ASP A 38 18.89 3.28 18.22
C ASP A 38 19.43 2.15 17.32
N THR A 39 20.63 1.66 17.66
CA THR A 39 21.26 0.50 17.04
C THR A 39 21.73 -0.46 18.13
N TRP A 40 21.28 -1.70 18.02
CA TRP A 40 21.58 -2.78 18.95
C TRP A 40 22.30 -3.91 18.22
N GLN A 41 23.24 -4.56 18.91
CA GLN A 41 23.84 -5.80 18.46
C GLN A 41 23.74 -6.84 19.58
N GLY A 42 23.47 -8.09 19.19
CA GLY A 42 23.56 -9.23 20.09
C GLY A 42 23.69 -10.53 19.30
N GLY A 43 24.73 -11.30 19.63
CA GLY A 43 25.14 -12.47 18.86
C GLY A 43 25.38 -12.10 17.40
N GLU A 44 24.80 -12.87 16.48
CA GLU A 44 24.97 -12.71 15.04
C GLU A 44 24.01 -11.67 14.40
N VAL A 45 23.28 -10.90 15.22
CA VAL A 45 22.25 -9.97 14.73
C VAL A 45 22.58 -8.52 15.10
N VAL A 46 22.40 -7.62 14.14
CA VAL A 46 22.39 -6.17 14.34
C VAL A 46 21.00 -5.65 13.99
N LEU A 47 20.37 -4.93 14.91
CA LEU A 47 19.07 -4.30 14.72
C LEU A 47 19.22 -2.79 14.80
N GLY A 48 18.54 -2.07 13.93
CA GLY A 48 18.42 -0.62 13.97
C GLY A 48 16.95 -0.22 13.90
N PHE A 49 16.59 0.86 14.58
CA PHE A 49 15.21 1.30 14.63
C PHE A 49 15.08 2.81 14.74
N ASN A 50 14.18 3.38 13.94
CA ASN A 50 13.72 4.77 14.02
C ASN A 50 12.28 4.77 14.54
N ARG A 51 12.02 5.35 15.71
CA ARG A 51 10.71 5.31 16.37
C ARG A 51 9.89 6.56 16.07
N LEU A 52 8.62 6.35 15.74
CA LEU A 52 7.57 7.35 15.86
C LEU A 52 6.73 6.96 17.08
N SER A 53 6.83 7.70 18.17
CA SER A 53 6.17 7.37 19.44
C SER A 53 4.67 7.69 19.37
N ILE A 54 3.82 6.66 19.38
CA ILE A 54 2.35 6.79 19.29
C ILE A 54 1.65 6.26 20.56
N ILE A 55 2.14 5.14 21.09
CA ILE A 55 1.70 4.53 22.35
C ILE A 55 2.92 4.41 23.28
N ASP A 56 2.68 4.62 24.57
CA ASP A 56 3.65 4.49 25.66
C ASP A 56 4.95 5.23 25.34
N LEU A 57 4.79 6.54 25.20
CA LEU A 57 5.76 7.44 24.58
C LEU A 57 7.15 7.37 25.24
N GLU A 58 7.19 7.16 26.56
CA GLU A 58 8.40 7.24 27.37
C GLU A 58 9.08 5.89 27.64
N HIS A 59 8.43 4.74 27.41
CA HIS A 59 8.99 3.45 27.85
C HIS A 59 9.14 2.41 26.75
N SER A 60 8.33 2.47 25.69
CA SER A 60 8.35 1.49 24.59
C SER A 60 9.46 1.74 23.56
N HIS A 61 10.69 1.94 24.04
CA HIS A 61 11.90 2.07 23.23
C HIS A 61 12.19 0.78 22.45
N GLN A 62 12.80 0.92 21.27
CA GLN A 62 13.15 -0.22 20.43
C GLN A 62 14.55 -0.04 19.81
N PRO A 63 15.35 -1.11 19.65
CA PRO A 63 15.01 -2.53 19.84
C PRO A 63 14.68 -2.94 21.29
N LEU A 64 13.52 -3.56 21.50
CA LEU A 64 13.00 -3.89 22.83
C LEU A 64 13.50 -5.27 23.26
N THR A 65 14.00 -5.40 24.48
CA THR A 65 14.42 -6.70 25.04
C THR A 65 13.39 -7.20 26.03
N TRP A 66 13.01 -8.47 25.90
CA TRP A 66 12.03 -9.14 26.75
C TRP A 66 12.40 -10.61 26.94
N GLY A 67 11.95 -11.20 28.04
CA GLY A 67 12.04 -12.63 28.24
C GLY A 67 11.28 -13.07 29.49
N PRO A 68 11.01 -14.37 29.63
CA PRO A 68 10.35 -14.88 30.82
C PRO A 68 11.27 -14.70 32.06
N PRO A 69 10.74 -14.78 33.30
CA PRO A 69 11.51 -14.49 34.52
C PRO A 69 12.82 -15.27 34.66
N GLU A 70 12.87 -16.50 34.14
CA GLU A 70 14.05 -17.37 34.13
C GLU A 70 15.12 -16.94 33.11
N ASN A 71 14.74 -16.19 32.07
CA ASN A 71 15.66 -15.64 31.07
C ASN A 71 15.16 -14.29 30.54
N PRO A 72 15.27 -13.19 31.33
CA PRO A 72 14.63 -11.90 31.01
C PRO A 72 15.15 -11.18 29.77
N ARG A 73 16.26 -11.65 29.18
CA ARG A 73 16.89 -11.05 27.99
C ARG A 73 16.95 -11.99 26.80
N ARG A 74 16.12 -13.04 26.80
CA ARG A 74 16.13 -14.05 25.73
C ARG A 74 15.82 -13.46 24.36
N TYR A 75 14.85 -12.55 24.29
CA TYR A 75 14.32 -12.04 23.04
C TYR A 75 14.64 -10.56 22.85
N THR A 76 14.93 -10.19 21.61
CA THR A 76 15.02 -8.78 21.19
C THR A 76 14.13 -8.56 19.98
N ILE A 77 13.24 -7.58 20.03
CA ILE A 77 12.24 -7.29 19.00
C ILE A 77 12.42 -5.89 18.40
N THR A 78 12.27 -5.80 17.08
CA THR A 78 11.92 -4.56 16.37
C THR A 78 10.58 -4.72 15.69
N PHE A 79 9.76 -3.68 15.72
CA PHE A 79 8.36 -3.71 15.36
C PHE A 79 7.91 -2.38 14.77
N ASN A 80 7.67 -2.39 13.46
CA ASN A 80 6.99 -1.34 12.74
C ASN A 80 5.51 -1.75 12.59
N GLY A 81 4.68 -1.48 13.59
CA GLY A 81 3.23 -1.55 13.45
C GLY A 81 2.43 -0.94 14.59
N GLU A 82 1.16 -1.33 14.63
CA GLU A 82 0.25 -1.12 15.75
C GLU A 82 -0.58 -2.41 15.92
N ILE A 83 -0.59 -3.00 17.12
CA ILE A 83 -1.42 -4.16 17.46
C ILE A 83 -2.64 -3.69 18.23
N TYR A 84 -3.74 -3.43 17.52
CA TYR A 84 -4.94 -2.84 18.11
C TYR A 84 -5.58 -3.68 19.21
N ASN A 85 -5.39 -5.00 19.24
CA ASN A 85 -5.89 -5.89 20.30
C ASN A 85 -4.87 -6.19 21.41
N TYR A 86 -3.80 -5.39 21.55
CA TYR A 86 -2.74 -5.66 22.52
C TYR A 86 -3.23 -5.70 23.98
N LEU A 87 -4.20 -4.86 24.35
CA LEU A 87 -4.77 -4.87 25.71
C LEU A 87 -5.47 -6.19 26.03
N GLU A 88 -6.25 -6.70 25.08
CA GLU A 88 -6.96 -7.97 25.24
C GLU A 88 -5.98 -9.15 25.27
N LEU A 89 -4.99 -9.15 24.37
CA LEU A 89 -3.94 -10.19 24.36
C LEU A 89 -3.05 -10.14 25.60
N ARG A 90 -2.69 -8.95 26.09
CA ARG A 90 -1.95 -8.76 27.34
C ARG A 90 -2.69 -9.39 28.52
N ALA A 91 -3.99 -9.11 28.66
CA ALA A 91 -4.81 -9.68 29.72
C ALA A 91 -4.84 -11.22 29.66
N GLU A 92 -5.01 -11.79 28.46
CA GLU A 92 -4.97 -13.24 28.24
C GLU A 92 -3.61 -13.84 28.61
N LEU A 93 -2.51 -13.19 28.23
CA LEU A 93 -1.16 -13.67 28.53
C LEU A 93 -0.84 -13.64 30.03
N ILE A 94 -1.33 -12.61 30.74
CA ILE A 94 -1.21 -12.52 32.20
C ILE A 94 -2.02 -13.63 32.86
N GLU A 95 -3.30 -13.79 32.50
CA GLU A 95 -4.22 -14.73 33.13
C GLU A 95 -3.80 -16.18 32.90
N GLN A 96 -3.40 -16.54 31.67
CA GLN A 96 -3.13 -17.93 31.30
C GLN A 96 -1.70 -18.37 31.57
N TYR A 97 -0.72 -17.46 31.45
CA TYR A 97 0.71 -17.82 31.50
C TYR A 97 1.49 -17.08 32.58
N GLY A 98 0.87 -16.15 33.32
CA GLY A 98 1.56 -15.33 34.31
C GLY A 98 2.60 -14.39 33.69
N ALA A 99 2.40 -13.99 32.43
CA ALA A 99 3.31 -13.12 31.71
C ALA A 99 3.53 -11.79 32.45
N ARG A 100 4.76 -11.27 32.42
CA ARG A 100 5.12 -9.99 33.02
C ARG A 100 5.55 -9.01 31.94
N PHE A 101 5.13 -7.76 32.12
CA PHE A 101 5.38 -6.68 31.18
C PHE A 101 6.06 -5.52 31.89
N ALA A 102 7.02 -4.89 31.23
CA ALA A 102 7.75 -3.73 31.75
C ALA A 102 7.25 -2.41 31.15
N THR A 103 6.61 -2.49 29.98
CA THR A 103 6.02 -1.36 29.25
C THR A 103 4.50 -1.51 29.15
N ASP A 104 3.82 -0.42 28.82
CA ASP A 104 2.38 -0.42 28.54
C ASP A 104 2.07 -0.47 27.03
N GLY A 105 3.12 -0.44 26.20
CA GLY A 105 3.00 -0.57 24.75
C GLY A 105 2.58 -1.95 24.26
N ASP A 106 2.28 -1.99 22.98
CA ASP A 106 1.85 -3.19 22.25
C ASP A 106 3.02 -4.11 21.86
N THR A 107 4.24 -3.58 21.81
CA THR A 107 5.45 -4.30 21.35
C THR A 107 5.75 -5.56 22.18
N GLU A 108 5.68 -5.48 23.51
CA GLU A 108 5.97 -6.63 24.39
C GLU A 108 4.95 -7.77 24.22
N VAL A 109 3.70 -7.44 23.86
CA VAL A 109 2.64 -8.43 23.67
C VAL A 109 2.98 -9.37 22.51
N ILE A 110 3.64 -8.87 21.47
CA ILE A 110 4.06 -9.68 20.31
C ILE A 110 5.06 -10.74 20.74
N VAL A 111 6.12 -10.33 21.44
CA VAL A 111 7.20 -11.24 21.85
C VAL A 111 6.76 -12.20 22.96
N ALA A 112 5.91 -11.75 23.90
CA ALA A 112 5.30 -12.62 24.89
C ALA A 112 4.37 -13.67 24.24
N ALA A 113 3.53 -13.28 23.28
CA ALA A 113 2.68 -14.22 22.55
C ALA A 113 3.52 -15.24 21.76
N TYR A 114 4.60 -14.80 21.11
CA TYR A 114 5.54 -15.70 20.44
C TYR A 114 6.19 -16.70 21.39
N HIS A 115 6.60 -16.27 22.58
CA HIS A 115 7.19 -17.16 23.58
C HIS A 115 6.22 -18.25 24.06
N TYR A 116 4.99 -17.87 24.45
CA TYR A 116 4.04 -18.80 25.05
C TYR A 116 3.23 -19.63 24.04
N MET A 117 2.95 -19.08 22.85
CA MET A 117 2.09 -19.72 21.83
C MET A 117 2.86 -20.12 20.56
N GLY A 118 4.15 -19.78 20.45
CA GLY A 118 4.99 -20.09 19.29
C GLY A 118 4.68 -19.25 18.05
N PRO A 119 5.19 -19.67 16.86
CA PRO A 119 5.01 -18.96 15.59
C PRO A 119 3.55 -18.74 15.17
N HIS A 120 2.61 -19.57 15.63
CA HIS A 120 1.19 -19.43 15.27
C HIS A 120 0.50 -18.26 15.99
N SER A 121 1.15 -17.66 17.00
CA SER A 121 0.68 -16.45 17.69
C SER A 121 0.39 -15.28 16.74
N VAL A 122 1.09 -15.20 15.59
CA VAL A 122 0.86 -14.15 14.59
C VAL A 122 -0.60 -14.10 14.11
N GLY A 123 -1.30 -15.24 14.07
CA GLY A 123 -2.71 -15.31 13.70
C GLY A 123 -3.67 -14.70 14.73
N ARG A 124 -3.18 -14.42 15.96
CA ARG A 124 -3.93 -13.75 17.04
C ARG A 124 -3.78 -12.23 16.98
N LEU A 125 -2.81 -11.71 16.22
CA LEU A 125 -2.54 -10.28 16.13
C LEU A 125 -3.58 -9.59 15.24
N ARG A 126 -4.26 -8.58 15.78
CA ARG A 126 -5.15 -7.69 15.03
C ARG A 126 -4.45 -6.34 14.91
N GLY A 127 -3.86 -6.06 13.75
CA GLY A 127 -3.00 -4.91 13.59
C GLY A 127 -2.47 -4.73 12.17
N MET A 128 -1.75 -3.63 11.96
CA MET A 128 -0.87 -3.42 10.82
C MET A 128 0.57 -3.54 11.32
N PHE A 129 1.41 -4.37 10.72
CA PHE A 129 2.70 -4.71 11.33
C PHE A 129 3.72 -5.31 10.37
N ALA A 130 4.98 -5.00 10.65
CA ALA A 130 6.14 -5.78 10.27
C ALA A 130 7.07 -5.84 11.49
N PHE A 131 7.49 -7.04 11.90
CA PHE A 131 8.39 -7.19 13.06
C PHE A 131 9.46 -8.28 12.84
N MET A 132 10.51 -8.21 13.65
CA MET A 132 11.56 -9.21 13.78
C MET A 132 11.84 -9.46 15.27
N ILE A 133 11.87 -10.73 15.67
CA ILE A 133 12.20 -11.22 17.01
C ILE A 133 13.44 -12.09 16.90
N TRP A 134 14.53 -11.66 17.51
CA TRP A 134 15.70 -12.49 17.73
C TRP A 134 15.51 -13.37 18.96
N ASP A 135 15.56 -14.69 18.80
CA ASP A 135 15.63 -15.65 19.91
C ASP A 135 17.09 -16.06 20.12
N SER A 136 17.73 -15.49 21.14
CA SER A 136 19.16 -15.73 21.44
C SER A 136 19.48 -17.16 21.86
N GLU A 137 18.50 -17.91 22.37
CA GLU A 137 18.68 -19.30 22.81
C GLU A 137 18.64 -20.24 21.61
N ARG A 138 17.65 -20.05 20.72
CA ARG A 138 17.47 -20.88 19.52
C ARG A 138 18.34 -20.43 18.34
N LYS A 139 18.96 -19.25 18.44
CA LYS A 139 19.70 -18.58 17.37
C LYS A 139 18.91 -18.49 16.06
N VAL A 140 17.72 -17.93 16.15
CA VAL A 140 16.83 -17.72 15.00
C VAL A 140 16.12 -16.38 15.12
N VAL A 141 16.02 -15.68 14.00
CA VAL A 141 15.08 -14.56 13.86
C VAL A 141 13.76 -15.11 13.35
N TYR A 142 12.68 -14.83 14.08
CA TYR A 142 11.31 -15.00 13.61
C TYR A 142 10.71 -13.63 13.30
N GLY A 143 10.02 -13.48 12.19
CA GLY A 143 9.34 -12.24 11.86
C GLY A 143 8.04 -12.48 11.10
N ALA A 144 7.24 -11.43 10.96
CA ALA A 144 6.02 -11.49 10.17
C ALA A 144 5.64 -10.12 9.61
N ARG A 145 4.89 -10.15 8.50
CA ARG A 145 4.24 -9.00 7.89
C ARG A 145 2.72 -9.20 7.93
N ASP A 146 1.98 -8.12 8.15
CA ASP A 146 0.53 -8.14 8.36
C ASP A 146 -0.27 -8.74 7.19
N PRO A 147 -1.52 -9.20 7.43
CA PRO A 147 -2.38 -9.90 6.47
C PRO A 147 -2.48 -9.24 5.09
N PHE A 148 -2.62 -7.91 5.04
CA PHE A 148 -2.88 -7.16 3.81
C PHE A 148 -1.63 -6.47 3.25
N GLY A 149 -0.54 -6.43 4.01
CA GLY A 149 0.73 -5.83 3.61
C GLY A 149 0.76 -4.32 3.82
N ILE A 150 0.01 -3.82 4.82
CA ILE A 150 -0.12 -2.40 5.15
C ILE A 150 1.25 -1.82 5.51
N LYS A 151 2.06 -2.54 6.30
CA LYS A 151 3.44 -2.13 6.60
C LYS A 151 4.42 -2.75 5.61
N PRO A 152 5.36 -1.98 5.03
CA PRO A 152 6.33 -2.52 4.10
C PRO A 152 7.43 -3.32 4.82
N LEU A 153 7.94 -4.36 4.16
CA LEU A 153 9.12 -5.09 4.60
C LEU A 153 9.88 -5.65 3.39
N PHE A 154 11.04 -5.07 3.12
CA PHE A 154 11.99 -5.52 2.10
C PHE A 154 13.03 -6.43 2.74
N TYR A 155 13.62 -7.32 1.94
CA TYR A 155 14.77 -8.11 2.33
C TYR A 155 15.75 -8.31 1.17
N ALA A 156 17.00 -8.59 1.53
CA ALA A 156 18.03 -9.03 0.60
C ALA A 156 18.97 -10.02 1.29
N THR A 157 19.44 -11.02 0.54
CA THR A 157 20.34 -12.06 1.04
C THR A 157 21.57 -12.14 0.15
N GLY A 158 22.74 -12.13 0.77
CA GLY A 158 24.01 -12.35 0.11
C GLY A 158 25.02 -13.04 1.04
N PRO A 159 26.27 -13.21 0.61
CA PRO A 159 27.31 -13.83 1.45
C PRO A 159 27.58 -13.09 2.78
N GLY A 160 27.22 -11.80 2.88
CA GLY A 160 27.33 -11.03 4.12
C GLY A 160 26.21 -11.28 5.14
N GLY A 161 25.15 -11.99 4.77
CA GLY A 161 24.00 -12.26 5.62
C GLY A 161 22.66 -11.98 4.92
N THR A 162 21.59 -11.94 5.73
CA THR A 162 20.26 -11.50 5.29
C THR A 162 19.89 -10.22 6.02
N ALA A 163 19.52 -9.18 5.27
CA ALA A 163 19.02 -7.93 5.83
C ALA A 163 17.53 -7.73 5.52
N PHE A 164 16.85 -7.02 6.41
CA PHE A 164 15.46 -6.61 6.30
C PHE A 164 15.34 -5.12 6.57
N ALA A 165 14.47 -4.41 5.85
CA ALA A 165 14.21 -3.01 6.09
C ALA A 165 12.76 -2.63 5.77
N SER A 166 12.22 -1.62 6.46
CA SER A 166 10.92 -1.03 6.06
C SER A 166 11.01 -0.31 4.71
N GLU A 167 12.20 0.18 4.34
CA GLU A 167 12.44 0.90 3.08
C GLU A 167 13.66 0.33 2.35
N LYS A 168 13.50 0.05 1.06
CA LYS A 168 14.49 -0.60 0.18
C LYS A 168 15.82 0.15 0.17
N LYS A 169 15.80 1.48 0.21
CA LYS A 169 17.03 2.29 0.15
C LYS A 169 17.97 2.09 1.36
N SER A 170 17.47 1.64 2.51
CA SER A 170 18.35 1.20 3.61
C SER A 170 19.10 -0.09 3.25
N LEU A 171 18.51 -0.98 2.45
CA LEU A 171 19.19 -2.18 1.94
C LEU A 171 20.21 -1.86 0.85
N LEU A 172 19.93 -0.86 0.00
CA LEU A 172 20.92 -0.35 -0.96
C LEU A 172 22.15 0.20 -0.24
N SER A 173 21.97 0.95 0.86
CA SER A 173 23.08 1.39 1.70
C SER A 173 23.87 0.23 2.34
N LEU A 174 23.30 -0.97 2.42
CA LEU A 174 23.95 -2.18 2.93
C LEU A 174 24.43 -3.12 1.81
N ALA A 175 24.32 -2.74 0.53
CA ALA A 175 24.63 -3.63 -0.60
C ALA A 175 26.07 -4.19 -0.53
N ASN A 176 27.04 -3.33 -0.20
CA ASN A 176 28.44 -3.73 0.00
C ASN A 176 28.63 -4.69 1.18
N THR A 177 27.97 -4.43 2.31
CA THR A 177 28.00 -5.30 3.50
C THR A 177 27.42 -6.68 3.20
N LEU A 178 26.31 -6.71 2.44
CA LEU A 178 25.63 -7.94 2.02
C LEU A 178 26.36 -8.67 0.88
N LYS A 179 27.22 -7.95 0.14
CA LYS A 179 27.89 -8.39 -1.10
C LYS A 179 26.88 -8.77 -2.19
N ILE A 180 25.88 -7.89 -2.38
CA ILE A 180 24.86 -8.01 -3.43
C ILE A 180 25.09 -6.97 -4.52
N GLY A 181 24.63 -7.27 -5.73
CA GLY A 181 24.61 -6.33 -6.85
C GLY A 181 23.35 -5.46 -6.84
N GLU A 182 23.47 -4.28 -7.43
CA GLU A 182 22.39 -3.28 -7.56
C GLU A 182 21.79 -3.29 -8.98
N GLU A 183 21.82 -4.44 -9.66
CA GLU A 183 21.34 -4.52 -11.04
C GLU A 183 19.83 -4.34 -11.15
N LEU A 184 19.42 -3.67 -12.22
CA LEU A 184 18.01 -3.50 -12.57
C LEU A 184 17.35 -4.85 -12.92
N ASP A 185 16.15 -5.08 -12.39
CA ASP A 185 15.32 -6.22 -12.76
C ASP A 185 14.44 -5.87 -13.97
N HIS A 186 14.84 -6.33 -15.16
CA HIS A 186 14.13 -6.06 -16.42
C HIS A 186 12.70 -6.64 -16.44
N LYS A 187 12.45 -7.75 -15.73
CA LYS A 187 11.10 -8.32 -15.62
C LYS A 187 10.21 -7.40 -14.79
N ALA A 188 10.71 -6.97 -13.63
CA ALA A 188 10.00 -6.03 -12.76
C ALA A 188 9.72 -4.69 -13.47
N LEU A 189 10.66 -4.21 -14.29
CA LEU A 189 10.46 -3.01 -15.12
C LEU A 189 9.31 -3.18 -16.12
N GLN A 190 9.24 -4.31 -16.81
CA GLN A 190 8.14 -4.58 -17.74
C GLN A 190 6.80 -4.67 -17.00
N HIS A 191 6.76 -5.32 -15.84
CA HIS A 191 5.57 -5.34 -14.99
C HIS A 191 5.13 -3.94 -14.57
N TYR A 192 6.07 -3.07 -14.15
CA TYR A 192 5.78 -1.68 -13.79
C TYR A 192 5.07 -0.93 -14.93
N PHE A 193 5.56 -1.04 -16.17
CA PHE A 193 4.93 -0.38 -17.32
C PHE A 193 3.56 -0.95 -17.69
N VAL A 194 3.23 -2.18 -17.29
CA VAL A 194 1.89 -2.73 -17.51
C VAL A 194 0.95 -2.34 -16.36
N LEU A 195 1.42 -2.46 -15.13
CA LEU A 195 0.61 -2.44 -13.90
C LEU A 195 0.58 -1.09 -13.16
N GLN A 196 1.44 -0.11 -13.52
CA GLN A 196 1.66 1.18 -12.84
C GLN A 196 2.60 1.13 -11.63
N TYR A 197 2.88 -0.06 -11.09
CA TYR A 197 3.72 -0.29 -9.92
C TYR A 197 4.51 -1.59 -10.08
N VAL A 198 5.58 -1.74 -9.30
CA VAL A 198 6.29 -3.03 -9.22
C VAL A 198 5.48 -3.99 -8.34
N PRO A 199 5.06 -5.17 -8.83
CA PRO A 199 4.26 -6.12 -8.04
C PRO A 199 5.11 -6.83 -6.98
N GLU A 200 4.51 -7.20 -5.85
CA GLU A 200 5.16 -8.10 -4.89
C GLU A 200 5.32 -9.50 -5.49
N PRO A 201 6.39 -10.25 -5.16
CA PRO A 201 7.49 -9.93 -4.23
C PRO A 201 8.66 -9.18 -4.88
N GLU A 202 8.55 -8.77 -6.14
CA GLU A 202 9.63 -8.17 -6.92
C GLU A 202 10.03 -6.77 -6.37
N SER A 203 11.17 -6.26 -6.81
CA SER A 203 11.57 -4.85 -6.70
C SER A 203 12.33 -4.48 -7.97
N LEU A 204 12.58 -3.19 -8.26
CA LEU A 204 13.40 -2.85 -9.42
C LEU A 204 14.88 -3.21 -9.27
N HIS A 205 15.34 -3.57 -8.07
CA HIS A 205 16.69 -4.11 -7.87
C HIS A 205 16.59 -5.64 -7.74
N ARG A 206 17.29 -6.36 -8.62
CA ARG A 206 17.14 -7.81 -8.79
C ARG A 206 17.37 -8.60 -7.49
N GLN A 207 18.28 -8.15 -6.64
CA GLN A 207 18.66 -8.85 -5.40
C GLN A 207 17.87 -8.41 -4.16
N ILE A 208 16.96 -7.44 -4.31
CA ILE A 208 16.08 -7.00 -3.25
C ILE A 208 14.65 -7.44 -3.56
N ARG A 209 13.98 -8.00 -2.56
CA ARG A 209 12.60 -8.52 -2.65
C ARG A 209 11.78 -8.02 -1.48
N ARG A 210 10.46 -8.21 -1.54
CA ARG A 210 9.53 -7.92 -0.44
C ARG A 210 9.06 -9.21 0.22
N ILE A 211 8.95 -9.21 1.54
CA ILE A 211 8.17 -10.23 2.25
C ILE A 211 6.71 -10.02 1.86
N GLU A 212 6.07 -11.01 1.25
CA GLU A 212 4.67 -10.88 0.85
C GLU A 212 3.75 -10.63 2.06
N SER A 213 2.59 -10.00 1.83
CA SER A 213 1.58 -9.87 2.88
C SER A 213 1.15 -11.21 3.47
N GLY A 214 0.76 -11.23 4.75
CA GLY A 214 0.21 -12.41 5.41
C GLY A 214 1.21 -13.56 5.58
N THR A 215 2.50 -13.23 5.64
CA THR A 215 3.61 -14.18 5.66
C THR A 215 4.47 -13.95 6.89
N SER A 216 4.77 -15.05 7.60
CA SER A 216 5.82 -15.11 8.61
C SER A 216 7.08 -15.70 8.01
N PHE A 217 8.21 -15.46 8.64
CA PHE A 217 9.49 -15.97 8.17
C PHE A 217 10.43 -16.31 9.31
N THR A 218 11.39 -17.19 9.02
CA THR A 218 12.52 -17.49 9.89
C THR A 218 13.83 -17.38 9.12
N VAL A 219 14.87 -16.96 9.82
CA VAL A 219 16.25 -17.00 9.32
C VAL A 219 17.21 -17.23 10.49
N SER A 220 18.11 -18.19 10.33
CA SER A 220 19.22 -18.41 11.25
C SER A 220 20.51 -17.79 10.69
N PRO A 221 21.49 -17.47 11.53
CA PRO A 221 22.81 -17.01 11.09
C PRO A 221 23.42 -17.94 10.03
N GLY A 222 23.73 -17.39 8.85
CA GLY A 222 24.24 -18.15 7.70
C GLY A 222 23.23 -19.11 7.03
N GLY A 223 21.99 -19.15 7.52
CA GLY A 223 20.90 -19.96 6.98
C GLY A 223 20.13 -19.27 5.85
N GLN A 224 19.16 -20.01 5.29
CA GLN A 224 18.26 -19.48 4.28
C GLN A 224 17.03 -18.84 4.92
N LEU A 225 16.47 -17.85 4.24
CA LEU A 225 15.16 -17.31 4.57
C LEU A 225 14.08 -18.33 4.23
N VAL A 226 13.29 -18.72 5.23
CA VAL A 226 12.13 -19.60 5.07
C VAL A 226 10.87 -18.79 5.35
N THR A 227 9.91 -18.81 4.43
CA THR A 227 8.65 -18.05 4.54
C THR A 227 7.45 -18.99 4.62
N GLU A 228 6.48 -18.66 5.46
CA GLU A 228 5.22 -19.38 5.61
C GLU A 228 4.03 -18.40 5.58
N ARG A 229 3.07 -18.64 4.69
CA ARG A 229 1.85 -17.84 4.61
C ARG A 229 0.88 -18.26 5.70
N TYR A 230 0.71 -17.42 6.73
CA TYR A 230 -0.24 -17.64 7.81
C TYR A 230 -1.63 -17.04 7.52
N PHE A 231 -1.72 -16.10 6.57
CA PHE A 231 -2.98 -15.49 6.16
C PHE A 231 -3.17 -15.59 4.65
N GLN A 232 -4.34 -16.11 4.25
CA GLN A 232 -4.79 -16.15 2.88
C GLN A 232 -6.26 -15.68 2.81
N PRO A 233 -6.54 -14.56 2.11
CA PRO A 233 -7.90 -14.05 2.01
C PRO A 233 -8.77 -15.06 1.26
N ASN A 234 -9.90 -15.43 1.87
CA ASN A 234 -10.83 -16.42 1.34
C ASN A 234 -12.26 -15.88 1.43
N PHE A 235 -12.91 -15.72 0.28
CA PHE A 235 -14.29 -15.26 0.22
C PHE A 235 -15.26 -16.42 0.40
N ARG A 236 -16.20 -16.27 1.32
CA ARG A 236 -17.20 -17.29 1.69
C ARG A 236 -18.59 -16.67 1.68
N PRO A 237 -19.11 -16.26 0.50
CA PRO A 237 -20.38 -15.56 0.41
C PRO A 237 -21.51 -16.39 1.02
N ARG A 238 -22.30 -15.78 1.90
CA ARG A 238 -23.49 -16.38 2.51
C ARG A 238 -24.73 -15.80 1.80
N PRO A 239 -25.63 -16.64 1.28
CA PRO A 239 -26.86 -16.16 0.66
C PRO A 239 -27.66 -15.25 1.62
N ALA A 240 -28.19 -14.15 1.10
CA ALA A 240 -29.08 -13.24 1.82
C ALA A 240 -30.46 -13.26 1.15
N ASN A 241 -31.21 -14.35 1.37
CA ASN A 241 -32.43 -14.65 0.63
C ASN A 241 -33.69 -13.99 1.21
N THR A 242 -33.65 -13.59 2.48
CA THR A 242 -34.77 -12.94 3.18
C THR A 242 -34.40 -11.54 3.63
N ASP A 243 -35.40 -10.68 3.84
CA ASP A 243 -35.16 -9.35 4.42
C ASP A 243 -34.50 -9.41 5.81
N ALA A 244 -34.74 -10.49 6.56
CA ALA A 244 -34.09 -10.72 7.84
C ALA A 244 -32.58 -10.98 7.67
N ASP A 245 -32.19 -11.77 6.66
CA ASP A 245 -30.77 -12.01 6.34
C ASP A 245 -30.07 -10.72 5.91
N VAL A 246 -30.73 -9.92 5.06
CA VAL A 246 -30.19 -8.65 4.58
C VAL A 246 -29.98 -7.67 5.74
N ARG A 247 -30.97 -7.52 6.64
CA ARG A 247 -30.84 -6.67 7.84
C ARG A 247 -29.73 -7.17 8.76
N ARG A 248 -29.62 -8.49 8.96
CA ARG A 248 -28.55 -9.08 9.77
C ARG A 248 -27.18 -8.77 9.19
N LEU A 249 -26.99 -8.91 7.88
CA LEU A 249 -25.74 -8.55 7.20
C LEU A 249 -25.42 -7.06 7.36
N GLN A 250 -26.40 -6.18 7.19
CA GLN A 250 -26.20 -4.74 7.36
C GLN A 250 -25.78 -4.39 8.79
N ASN A 251 -26.40 -4.99 9.80
CA ASN A 251 -26.00 -4.80 11.20
C ASN A 251 -24.59 -5.32 11.46
N GLU A 252 -24.25 -6.54 10.99
CA GLU A 252 -22.90 -7.09 11.10
C GLU A 252 -21.84 -6.14 10.50
N ILE A 253 -22.15 -5.47 9.39
CA ILE A 253 -21.27 -4.47 8.76
C ILE A 253 -21.12 -3.21 9.63
N VAL A 254 -22.22 -2.65 10.16
CA VAL A 254 -22.15 -1.45 11.03
C VAL A 254 -21.37 -1.76 12.30
N ASP A 255 -21.67 -2.88 12.95
CA ASP A 255 -21.07 -3.28 14.22
C ASP A 255 -19.57 -3.49 14.07
N VAL A 256 -19.14 -4.19 13.01
CA VAL A 256 -17.71 -4.44 12.78
C VAL A 256 -16.96 -3.17 12.39
N MET A 257 -17.59 -2.24 11.66
CA MET A 257 -16.97 -0.96 11.33
C MET A 257 -16.84 -0.07 12.56
N ARG A 258 -17.84 -0.04 13.45
CA ARG A 258 -17.78 0.71 14.71
C ARG A 258 -16.69 0.15 15.62
N ASP A 259 -16.62 -1.18 15.77
CA ASP A 259 -15.55 -1.84 16.53
C ASP A 259 -14.16 -1.57 15.92
N SER A 260 -14.02 -1.70 14.61
CA SER A 260 -12.72 -1.45 13.95
C SER A 260 -12.26 -0.01 14.13
N VAL A 261 -13.13 0.98 13.90
CA VAL A 261 -12.77 2.39 14.11
C VAL A 261 -12.41 2.66 15.57
N ALA A 262 -13.16 2.12 16.53
CA ALA A 262 -12.85 2.24 17.96
C ALA A 262 -11.44 1.72 18.29
N LYS A 263 -11.06 0.58 17.72
CA LYS A 263 -9.72 -0.02 17.89
C LYS A 263 -8.61 0.82 17.26
N HIS A 264 -8.86 1.37 16.06
CA HIS A 264 -7.89 2.23 15.36
C HIS A 264 -7.75 3.64 15.98
N MET A 265 -8.69 4.05 16.84
CA MET A 265 -8.60 5.30 17.63
C MET A 265 -7.72 5.18 18.88
N ARG A 266 -7.25 3.99 19.26
CA ARG A 266 -6.34 3.79 20.41
C ARG A 266 -4.98 4.42 20.12
N ALA A 267 -4.65 5.54 20.76
CA ALA A 267 -3.36 6.21 20.68
C ALA A 267 -3.18 7.17 21.87
N ASP A 268 -1.94 7.43 22.29
CA ASP A 268 -1.60 8.44 23.32
C ASP A 268 -1.34 9.82 22.71
N VAL A 269 -1.72 10.01 21.44
CA VAL A 269 -1.49 11.21 20.64
C VAL A 269 -2.73 11.58 19.85
N THR A 270 -2.77 12.82 19.34
CA THR A 270 -3.92 13.30 18.57
C THR A 270 -4.12 12.53 17.26
N VAL A 271 -5.35 12.05 17.06
CA VAL A 271 -5.84 11.35 15.86
C VAL A 271 -6.76 12.25 15.03
N GLY A 272 -6.49 12.35 13.72
CA GLY A 272 -7.35 12.99 12.73
C GLY A 272 -7.88 12.01 11.68
N SER A 273 -8.48 12.51 10.60
CA SER A 273 -8.93 11.66 9.48
C SER A 273 -8.88 12.37 8.12
N PHE A 274 -8.56 11.62 7.07
CA PHE A 274 -8.72 12.10 5.70
C PHE A 274 -10.18 12.00 5.24
N LEU A 275 -10.68 13.05 4.59
CA LEU A 275 -12.06 13.16 4.14
C LEU A 275 -12.12 13.60 2.68
N SER A 276 -12.59 12.70 1.80
CA SER A 276 -12.71 12.94 0.35
C SER A 276 -14.14 13.25 -0.11
N GLY A 277 -15.11 13.29 0.81
CA GLY A 277 -16.53 13.42 0.47
C GLY A 277 -17.16 12.13 -0.10
N GLY A 278 -16.40 11.03 -0.17
CA GLY A 278 -16.92 9.69 -0.45
C GLY A 278 -17.54 9.04 0.79
N ILE A 279 -18.33 7.99 0.58
CA ILE A 279 -18.98 7.25 1.68
C ILE A 279 -17.97 6.63 2.65
N ASP A 280 -16.86 6.10 2.12
CA ASP A 280 -15.89 5.36 2.93
C ASP A 280 -15.20 6.29 3.95
N SER A 281 -14.60 7.39 3.47
CA SER A 281 -13.93 8.36 4.33
C SER A 281 -14.90 9.11 5.25
N THR A 282 -16.12 9.42 4.77
CA THR A 282 -17.14 10.06 5.62
C THR A 282 -17.60 9.14 6.75
N ALA A 283 -17.75 7.83 6.49
CA ALA A 283 -18.12 6.87 7.52
C ALA A 283 -17.03 6.70 8.58
N ILE A 284 -15.77 6.62 8.16
CA ILE A 284 -14.63 6.59 9.10
C ILE A 284 -14.62 7.86 9.96
N ALA A 285 -14.75 9.04 9.37
CA ALA A 285 -14.75 10.30 10.12
C ALA A 285 -15.95 10.41 11.08
N ALA A 286 -17.15 9.98 10.66
CA ALA A 286 -18.35 9.98 11.49
C ALA A 286 -18.21 9.05 12.71
N LEU A 287 -17.74 7.82 12.49
CA LEU A 287 -17.50 6.84 13.57
C LEU A 287 -16.35 7.28 14.49
N ALA A 288 -15.28 7.86 13.94
CA ALA A 288 -14.15 8.34 14.72
C ALA A 288 -14.53 9.52 15.63
N LYS A 289 -15.45 10.38 15.18
CA LYS A 289 -15.98 11.49 15.98
C LYS A 289 -16.68 11.02 17.26
N GLU A 290 -17.26 9.81 17.26
CA GLU A 290 -17.89 9.24 18.46
C GLU A 290 -16.87 9.02 19.60
N HIS A 291 -15.59 8.82 19.26
CA HIS A 291 -14.49 8.67 20.21
C HIS A 291 -13.71 9.97 20.43
N ASN A 292 -13.64 10.85 19.43
CA ASN A 292 -13.01 12.15 19.52
C ASN A 292 -13.95 13.25 18.99
N PRO A 293 -14.71 13.94 19.86
CA PRO A 293 -15.60 15.02 19.44
C PRO A 293 -14.89 16.20 18.76
N ASN A 294 -13.58 16.35 18.99
CA ASN A 294 -12.73 17.41 18.41
C ASN A 294 -11.94 16.93 17.18
N LEU A 295 -12.39 15.87 16.50
CA LEU A 295 -11.74 15.32 15.32
C LEU A 295 -11.47 16.40 14.27
N ILE A 296 -10.23 16.44 13.78
CA ILE A 296 -9.83 17.28 12.66
C ILE A 296 -9.76 16.42 11.41
N THR A 297 -10.39 16.92 10.35
CA THR A 297 -10.41 16.27 9.04
C THR A 297 -9.65 17.08 8.01
N PHE A 298 -9.10 16.39 7.01
CA PHE A 298 -8.23 16.98 6.00
C PHE A 298 -8.62 16.53 4.59
N THR A 299 -8.56 17.43 3.62
CA THR A 299 -8.75 17.12 2.20
C THR A 299 -7.80 17.89 1.30
N THR A 300 -7.50 17.35 0.13
CA THR A 300 -6.76 18.05 -0.93
C THR A 300 -7.68 18.44 -2.08
N GLY A 301 -7.44 19.61 -2.67
CA GLY A 301 -8.03 20.05 -3.93
C GLY A 301 -6.99 20.52 -4.94
N PHE A 302 -7.47 20.89 -6.12
CA PHE A 302 -6.67 21.51 -7.18
C PHE A 302 -7.26 22.85 -7.56
N GLU A 303 -6.42 23.78 -8.04
CA GLU A 303 -6.88 25.11 -8.48
C GLU A 303 -7.81 25.05 -9.71
N ARG A 304 -7.74 23.97 -10.50
CA ARG A 304 -8.56 23.78 -11.71
C ARG A 304 -9.98 23.35 -11.35
N GLN A 305 -10.98 24.11 -11.84
CA GLN A 305 -12.40 23.78 -11.72
C GLN A 305 -12.73 22.40 -12.32
N GLY A 306 -13.61 21.64 -11.65
CA GLY A 306 -14.06 20.32 -12.09
C GLY A 306 -13.19 19.13 -11.65
N TYR A 307 -12.04 19.39 -11.00
CA TYR A 307 -11.11 18.37 -10.50
C TYR A 307 -11.05 18.30 -8.97
N SER A 308 -11.91 19.03 -8.25
CA SER A 308 -11.85 19.18 -6.80
C SER A 308 -13.03 18.51 -6.09
N GLU A 309 -12.74 17.64 -5.12
CA GLU A 309 -13.74 17.08 -4.18
C GLU A 309 -13.96 17.99 -2.94
N VAL A 310 -13.26 19.13 -2.89
CA VAL A 310 -13.19 20.02 -1.72
C VAL A 310 -14.57 20.47 -1.24
N ASP A 311 -15.43 20.96 -2.13
CA ASP A 311 -16.75 21.48 -1.74
C ASP A 311 -17.59 20.42 -1.02
N VAL A 312 -17.39 19.16 -1.40
CA VAL A 312 -18.18 18.03 -0.92
C VAL A 312 -17.58 17.48 0.35
N ALA A 313 -16.26 17.41 0.44
CA ALA A 313 -15.59 17.13 1.70
C ALA A 313 -15.97 18.18 2.76
N ALA A 314 -16.07 19.45 2.37
CA ALA A 314 -16.52 20.53 3.25
C ALA A 314 -18.00 20.38 3.66
N GLU A 315 -18.89 20.03 2.73
CA GLU A 315 -20.30 19.74 3.02
C GLU A 315 -20.44 18.54 3.98
N SER A 316 -19.74 17.43 3.70
CA SER A 316 -19.69 16.25 4.58
C SER A 316 -19.18 16.62 5.96
N ALA A 317 -18.08 17.37 6.05
CA ALA A 317 -17.50 17.80 7.31
C ALA A 317 -18.45 18.68 8.13
N ALA A 318 -19.12 19.63 7.48
CA ALA A 318 -20.14 20.47 8.12
C ALA A 318 -21.32 19.63 8.63
N ALA A 319 -21.79 18.67 7.83
CA ALA A 319 -22.91 17.80 8.19
C ALA A 319 -22.59 16.87 9.37
N ILE A 320 -21.36 16.36 9.48
CA ILE A 320 -20.92 15.58 10.65
C ILE A 320 -20.36 16.46 11.78
N GLY A 321 -20.24 17.77 11.58
CA GLY A 321 -19.81 18.76 12.56
C GLY A 321 -18.37 18.61 13.04
N VAL A 322 -17.41 18.43 12.13
CA VAL A 322 -15.96 18.34 12.44
C VAL A 322 -15.19 19.55 11.90
N LYS A 323 -14.03 19.84 12.48
CA LYS A 323 -13.10 20.81 11.90
C LYS A 323 -12.56 20.25 10.59
N HIS A 324 -12.51 21.07 9.55
CA HIS A 324 -12.04 20.66 8.22
C HIS A 324 -10.94 21.59 7.72
N VAL A 325 -9.84 21.01 7.24
CA VAL A 325 -8.69 21.70 6.67
C VAL A 325 -8.56 21.28 5.20
N VAL A 326 -8.42 22.28 4.33
CA VAL A 326 -8.30 22.09 2.89
C VAL A 326 -6.93 22.55 2.44
N ARG A 327 -6.21 21.72 1.66
CA ARG A 327 -4.98 22.12 0.98
C ARG A 327 -5.18 22.06 -0.54
N THR A 328 -4.96 23.15 -1.25
CA THR A 328 -4.93 23.16 -2.73
C THR A 328 -3.54 22.79 -3.24
N VAL A 329 -3.41 22.22 -4.44
CA VAL A 329 -2.11 21.91 -5.07
C VAL A 329 -2.06 22.47 -6.49
N SER A 330 -0.96 23.15 -6.81
CA SER A 330 -0.68 23.70 -8.14
C SER A 330 0.17 22.75 -9.01
N ALA A 331 0.26 23.03 -10.31
CA ALA A 331 1.12 22.27 -11.22
C ALA A 331 2.62 22.43 -10.90
N GLU A 332 3.02 23.63 -10.48
CA GLU A 332 4.41 23.95 -10.10
C GLU A 332 4.83 23.15 -8.86
N GLU A 333 4.02 23.21 -7.80
CA GLU A 333 4.20 22.39 -6.59
C GLU A 333 4.29 20.89 -6.90
N MET A 334 3.51 20.41 -7.88
CA MET A 334 3.61 19.02 -8.33
C MET A 334 4.96 18.72 -8.99
N MET A 335 5.44 19.57 -9.89
CA MET A 335 6.71 19.38 -10.58
C MET A 335 7.91 19.40 -9.62
N GLU A 336 7.87 20.30 -8.64
CA GLU A 336 8.94 20.45 -7.64
C GLU A 336 8.99 19.30 -6.64
N ALA A 337 7.84 18.85 -6.13
CA ALA A 337 7.79 17.82 -5.10
C ALA A 337 8.05 16.40 -5.64
N LEU A 338 7.78 16.15 -6.92
CA LEU A 338 7.77 14.79 -7.48
C LEU A 338 9.10 14.03 -7.33
N PRO A 339 10.29 14.59 -7.61
CA PRO A 339 11.55 13.89 -7.36
C PRO A 339 11.73 13.39 -5.93
N LEU A 340 11.39 14.23 -4.94
CA LEU A 340 11.50 13.88 -3.54
C LEU A 340 10.48 12.79 -3.16
N ILE A 341 9.24 12.89 -3.66
CA ILE A 341 8.22 11.84 -3.47
C ILE A 341 8.71 10.50 -4.04
N ILE A 342 9.33 10.49 -5.22
CA ILE A 342 9.87 9.27 -5.84
C ILE A 342 11.00 8.67 -4.99
N TRP A 343 11.85 9.49 -4.37
CA TRP A 343 12.87 9.00 -3.44
C TRP A 343 12.25 8.28 -2.23
N TYR A 344 11.14 8.80 -1.68
CA TYR A 344 10.43 8.16 -0.57
C TYR A 344 9.75 6.83 -0.95
N LEU A 345 9.37 6.65 -2.22
CA LEU A 345 8.64 5.45 -2.67
C LEU A 345 9.51 4.20 -2.78
N ASP A 346 10.84 4.34 -2.78
CA ASP A 346 11.84 3.30 -3.08
C ASP A 346 11.76 2.75 -4.51
N ASP A 347 10.65 2.12 -4.89
CA ASP A 347 10.33 1.71 -6.26
C ASP A 347 9.30 2.69 -6.85
N PRO A 348 9.28 2.91 -8.17
CA PRO A 348 8.33 3.84 -8.77
C PRO A 348 6.91 3.30 -8.68
N VAL A 349 5.99 4.19 -8.30
CA VAL A 349 4.54 4.01 -8.40
C VAL A 349 3.99 5.17 -9.21
N ALA A 350 3.34 4.88 -10.33
CA ALA A 350 2.86 5.89 -11.28
C ALA A 350 1.40 6.30 -11.03
N ASP A 351 0.96 6.37 -9.77
CA ASP A 351 -0.34 6.95 -9.40
C ASP A 351 -0.19 8.47 -9.20
N PRO A 352 -0.79 9.32 -10.04
CA PRO A 352 -0.74 10.76 -9.84
C PRO A 352 -1.24 11.23 -8.47
N ALA A 353 -2.11 10.45 -7.81
CA ALA A 353 -2.66 10.80 -6.48
C ALA A 353 -1.61 10.75 -5.33
N LEU A 354 -0.40 10.24 -5.57
CA LEU A 354 0.72 10.30 -4.61
C LEU A 354 1.06 11.75 -4.21
N VAL A 355 1.03 12.67 -5.17
CA VAL A 355 1.42 14.07 -4.96
C VAL A 355 0.42 14.82 -4.06
N PRO A 356 -0.89 14.86 -4.35
CA PRO A 356 -1.84 15.52 -3.47
C PRO A 356 -1.94 14.88 -2.08
N LEU A 357 -1.69 13.56 -1.98
CA LEU A 357 -1.57 12.87 -0.69
C LEU A 357 -0.37 13.39 0.10
N TRP A 358 0.76 13.65 -0.55
CA TRP A 358 1.95 14.20 0.10
C TRP A 358 1.67 15.57 0.72
N PHE A 359 1.01 16.46 0.00
CA PHE A 359 0.67 17.79 0.49
C PHE A 359 -0.29 17.74 1.69
N ILE A 360 -1.32 16.89 1.68
CA ILE A 360 -2.25 16.81 2.81
C ILE A 360 -1.69 16.04 3.98
N ALA A 361 -0.82 15.07 3.76
CA ALA A 361 -0.09 14.43 4.86
C ALA A 361 0.82 15.44 5.55
N ARG A 362 1.53 16.28 4.78
CA ARG A 362 2.37 17.36 5.31
C ARG A 362 1.55 18.39 6.09
N GLU A 363 0.36 18.74 5.60
CA GLU A 363 -0.56 19.65 6.28
C GLU A 363 -1.13 19.02 7.56
N ALA A 364 -1.65 17.80 7.47
CA ALA A 364 -2.20 17.07 8.61
C ALA A 364 -1.17 16.87 9.72
N ARG A 365 0.10 16.61 9.37
CA ARG A 365 1.17 16.42 10.34
C ARG A 365 1.41 17.66 11.22
N GLN A 366 1.05 18.86 10.78
CA GLN A 366 1.14 20.07 11.60
C GLN A 366 0.12 20.08 12.75
N HIS A 367 -0.89 19.21 12.70
CA HIS A 367 -2.00 19.17 13.65
C HIS A 367 -2.10 17.84 14.41
N VAL A 368 -1.79 16.72 13.76
CA VAL A 368 -1.99 15.37 14.30
C VAL A 368 -0.79 14.47 13.98
N LYS A 369 -0.63 13.39 14.73
CA LYS A 369 0.43 12.38 14.50
C LYS A 369 -0.11 11.11 13.84
N VAL A 370 -1.42 10.89 13.94
CA VAL A 370 -2.15 9.77 13.36
C VAL A 370 -3.33 10.29 12.54
N VAL A 371 -3.60 9.67 11.39
CA VAL A 371 -4.81 9.88 10.58
C VAL A 371 -5.48 8.56 10.21
N LEU A 372 -6.81 8.55 10.19
CA LEU A 372 -7.59 7.44 9.64
C LEU A 372 -7.93 7.68 8.16
N SER A 373 -7.92 6.61 7.36
CA SER A 373 -8.28 6.62 5.94
C SER A 373 -9.28 5.52 5.58
N GLY A 374 -10.03 5.74 4.50
CA GLY A 374 -11.04 4.81 3.96
C GLY A 374 -10.50 3.76 2.97
N GLU A 375 -9.18 3.62 2.83
CA GLU A 375 -8.56 2.67 1.90
C GLU A 375 -8.93 1.22 2.22
N GLY A 376 -9.05 0.38 1.19
CA GLY A 376 -9.44 -1.03 1.31
C GLY A 376 -10.95 -1.27 1.20
N ALA A 377 -11.80 -0.25 1.38
CA ALA A 377 -13.25 -0.41 1.30
C ALA A 377 -13.70 -0.93 -0.08
N ASP A 378 -13.07 -0.47 -1.17
CA ASP A 378 -13.42 -0.90 -2.53
C ASP A 378 -13.08 -2.35 -2.80
N GLU A 379 -11.91 -2.79 -2.37
CA GLU A 379 -11.43 -4.15 -2.51
C GLU A 379 -12.28 -5.13 -1.70
N LEU A 380 -12.70 -4.75 -0.48
CA LEU A 380 -13.46 -5.64 0.39
C LEU A 380 -14.95 -5.72 0.03
N PHE A 381 -15.59 -4.56 -0.23
CA PHE A 381 -17.04 -4.48 -0.42
C PHE A 381 -17.48 -4.32 -1.89
N GLY A 382 -16.55 -4.42 -2.84
CA GLY A 382 -16.86 -4.40 -4.26
C GLY A 382 -17.21 -3.00 -4.76
N GLY A 383 -16.32 -2.03 -4.54
CA GLY A 383 -16.59 -0.61 -4.77
C GLY A 383 -16.17 -0.04 -6.12
N TYR A 384 -15.22 -0.68 -6.81
CA TYR A 384 -14.76 -0.22 -8.12
C TYR A 384 -15.82 -0.41 -9.21
N THR A 385 -16.01 0.61 -10.04
CA THR A 385 -16.99 0.55 -11.14
C THR A 385 -16.67 -0.55 -12.15
N ILE A 386 -15.39 -0.90 -12.31
CA ILE A 386 -14.95 -2.00 -13.19
C ILE A 386 -15.48 -3.36 -12.72
N TYR A 387 -15.81 -3.54 -11.44
CA TYR A 387 -16.43 -4.78 -10.94
C TYR A 387 -17.83 -5.03 -11.52
N ARG A 388 -18.47 -4.03 -12.12
CA ARG A 388 -19.73 -4.22 -12.88
C ARG A 388 -19.50 -4.66 -14.32
N GLU A 389 -18.25 -4.70 -14.79
CA GLU A 389 -17.90 -5.11 -16.15
C GLU A 389 -18.38 -6.54 -16.49
N PRO A 390 -18.22 -7.57 -15.63
CA PRO A 390 -18.77 -8.90 -15.90
C PRO A 390 -20.28 -8.90 -16.17
N LEU A 391 -21.06 -8.14 -15.39
CA LEU A 391 -22.51 -8.00 -15.63
C LEU A 391 -22.81 -7.36 -16.99
N SER A 392 -22.00 -6.37 -17.38
CA SER A 392 -22.14 -5.65 -18.66
C SER A 392 -21.70 -6.48 -19.86
N LEU A 393 -20.77 -7.42 -19.67
CA LEU A 393 -20.23 -8.29 -20.72
C LEU A 393 -20.90 -9.67 -20.79
N ALA A 394 -21.81 -10.01 -19.85
CA ALA A 394 -22.54 -11.28 -19.84
C ALA A 394 -23.20 -11.66 -21.19
N PRO A 395 -23.71 -10.72 -22.03
CA PRO A 395 -24.19 -11.08 -23.37
C PRO A 395 -23.10 -11.59 -24.32
N PHE A 396 -21.86 -11.10 -24.20
CA PHE A 396 -20.73 -11.53 -25.03
C PHE A 396 -20.23 -12.93 -24.64
N GLU A 397 -20.41 -13.35 -23.38
CA GLU A 397 -20.05 -14.69 -22.92
C GLU A 397 -20.94 -15.78 -23.52
N LYS A 398 -22.13 -15.42 -24.01
CA LYS A 398 -23.03 -16.33 -24.74
C LYS A 398 -22.63 -16.54 -26.21
N VAL A 399 -21.66 -15.77 -26.72
CA VAL A 399 -21.20 -15.86 -28.11
C VAL A 399 -20.19 -17.01 -28.25
N PRO A 400 -20.35 -17.92 -29.24
CA PRO A 400 -19.40 -19.02 -29.46
C PRO A 400 -17.95 -18.55 -29.60
N GLY A 401 -17.01 -19.28 -29.00
CA GLY A 401 -15.60 -18.87 -28.89
C GLY A 401 -14.89 -18.52 -30.21
N ALA A 402 -15.25 -19.17 -31.33
CA ALA A 402 -14.70 -18.84 -32.64
C ALA A 402 -15.13 -17.45 -33.15
N LEU A 403 -16.42 -17.12 -32.98
CA LEU A 403 -16.98 -15.82 -33.37
C LEU A 403 -16.46 -14.72 -32.43
N ARG A 404 -16.34 -15.03 -31.13
CA ARG A 404 -15.76 -14.14 -30.13
C ARG A 404 -14.30 -13.79 -30.45
N LYS A 405 -13.47 -14.77 -30.83
CA LYS A 405 -12.08 -14.54 -31.30
C LYS A 405 -12.03 -13.71 -32.59
N ALA A 406 -13.00 -13.89 -33.50
CA ALA A 406 -13.09 -13.07 -34.71
C ALA A 406 -13.38 -11.59 -34.40
N MET A 407 -14.24 -11.31 -33.42
CA MET A 407 -14.50 -9.94 -32.93
C MET A 407 -13.24 -9.26 -32.40
N GLY A 408 -12.37 -10.01 -31.70
CA GLY A 408 -11.06 -9.53 -31.25
C GLY A 408 -10.17 -9.09 -32.43
N LYS A 409 -10.08 -9.92 -33.49
CA LYS A 409 -9.33 -9.59 -34.72
C LYS A 409 -9.93 -8.41 -35.50
N VAL A 410 -11.23 -8.20 -35.45
CA VAL A 410 -11.88 -7.02 -36.04
C VAL A 410 -11.53 -5.78 -35.22
N SER A 411 -11.56 -5.86 -33.89
CA SER A 411 -11.25 -4.74 -33.02
C SER A 411 -9.82 -4.21 -33.22
N SER A 412 -8.84 -5.08 -33.52
CA SER A 412 -7.46 -4.66 -33.77
C SER A 412 -7.26 -3.90 -35.08
N ARG A 413 -8.22 -4.00 -36.01
CA ARG A 413 -8.22 -3.24 -37.28
C ARG A 413 -8.91 -1.89 -37.17
N ILE A 414 -9.64 -1.64 -36.09
CA ILE A 414 -10.32 -0.36 -35.85
C ILE A 414 -9.28 0.64 -35.33
N PRO A 415 -9.20 1.87 -35.87
CA PRO A 415 -8.30 2.92 -35.38
C PRO A 415 -8.48 3.19 -33.88
N GLU A 416 -7.39 3.59 -33.21
CA GLU A 416 -7.49 4.04 -31.81
C GLU A 416 -8.37 5.28 -31.68
N GLY A 417 -9.16 5.36 -30.60
CA GLY A 417 -10.09 6.47 -30.34
C GLY A 417 -11.53 6.28 -30.86
N VAL A 418 -11.80 5.23 -31.66
CA VAL A 418 -13.16 4.93 -32.14
C VAL A 418 -14.04 4.35 -31.02
N ARG A 419 -15.23 4.93 -30.81
CA ARG A 419 -16.20 4.51 -29.79
C ARG A 419 -16.62 3.05 -30.01
N GLY A 420 -16.55 2.23 -28.96
CA GLY A 420 -16.96 0.82 -28.99
C GLY A 420 -15.85 -0.18 -29.31
N LYS A 421 -14.70 0.25 -29.86
CA LYS A 421 -13.54 -0.62 -30.12
C LYS A 421 -13.11 -1.40 -28.87
N ASP A 422 -12.92 -0.69 -27.76
CA ASP A 422 -12.43 -1.30 -26.52
C ASP A 422 -13.49 -2.20 -25.87
N LEU A 423 -14.79 -1.93 -26.05
CA LEU A 423 -15.85 -2.84 -25.60
C LEU A 423 -15.81 -4.16 -26.40
N LEU A 424 -15.70 -4.09 -27.73
CA LEU A 424 -15.59 -5.26 -28.60
C LEU A 424 -14.36 -6.10 -28.29
N ARG A 425 -13.21 -5.45 -28.06
CA ARG A 425 -11.97 -6.12 -27.67
C ARG A 425 -12.13 -6.83 -26.33
N ARG A 426 -12.61 -6.14 -25.29
CA ARG A 426 -12.80 -6.74 -23.96
C ARG A 426 -13.81 -7.89 -23.96
N GLY A 427 -14.90 -7.76 -24.71
CA GLY A 427 -15.87 -8.83 -24.91
C GLY A 427 -15.29 -10.06 -25.63
N SER A 428 -14.13 -9.93 -26.27
CA SER A 428 -13.43 -11.05 -26.91
C SER A 428 -12.47 -11.82 -25.98
N LEU A 429 -12.11 -11.25 -24.84
CA LEU A 429 -11.06 -11.74 -23.93
C LEU A 429 -11.67 -12.41 -22.68
N ASP A 430 -11.00 -13.44 -22.18
CA ASP A 430 -11.40 -14.06 -20.91
C ASP A 430 -11.10 -13.12 -19.74
N LEU A 431 -11.77 -13.32 -18.60
CA LEU A 431 -11.62 -12.45 -17.42
C LEU A 431 -10.14 -12.25 -17.06
N GLU A 432 -9.37 -13.33 -17.04
CA GLU A 432 -7.95 -13.36 -16.67
C GLU A 432 -7.05 -12.61 -17.65
N GLU A 433 -7.51 -12.42 -18.90
CA GLU A 433 -6.77 -11.70 -19.94
C GLU A 433 -7.13 -10.21 -19.99
N ARG A 434 -8.35 -9.85 -19.56
CA ARG A 434 -8.84 -8.47 -19.61
C ARG A 434 -8.73 -7.73 -18.28
N TYR A 435 -8.73 -8.45 -17.17
CA TYR A 435 -8.63 -7.90 -15.83
C TYR A 435 -7.37 -8.37 -15.12
N TYR A 436 -6.46 -7.43 -14.88
CA TYR A 436 -5.21 -7.66 -14.16
C TYR A 436 -4.89 -6.45 -13.25
N GLY A 437 -5.94 -5.76 -12.80
CA GLY A 437 -5.86 -4.57 -11.95
C GLY A 437 -6.61 -3.36 -12.53
N ASN A 438 -6.82 -2.35 -11.68
CA ASN A 438 -7.50 -1.09 -12.06
C ASN A 438 -6.66 -0.20 -12.99
N ALA A 439 -5.33 -0.26 -12.89
CA ALA A 439 -4.42 0.43 -13.80
C ALA A 439 -3.94 -0.52 -14.91
N ARG A 440 -4.11 -0.07 -16.16
CA ARG A 440 -3.61 -0.73 -17.37
C ARG A 440 -2.90 0.34 -18.19
N ILE A 441 -1.58 0.47 -18.00
CA ILE A 441 -0.82 1.61 -18.53
C ILE A 441 -0.42 1.36 -19.99
N PHE A 442 0.43 0.36 -20.23
CA PHE A 442 0.77 -0.10 -21.55
C PHE A 442 0.17 -1.48 -21.84
N ARG A 443 -0.23 -1.68 -23.09
CA ARG A 443 -0.41 -3.00 -23.67
C ARG A 443 0.91 -3.50 -24.26
N ASP A 444 1.06 -4.80 -24.42
CA ASP A 444 2.25 -5.43 -24.98
C ASP A 444 2.64 -4.89 -26.37
N ASP A 445 1.64 -4.62 -27.25
CA ASP A 445 1.88 -4.03 -28.58
C ASP A 445 2.44 -2.61 -28.52
N GLN A 446 2.04 -1.85 -27.50
CA GLN A 446 2.50 -0.48 -27.28
C GLN A 446 3.87 -0.48 -26.61
N LEU A 447 4.06 -1.35 -25.61
CA LEU A 447 5.29 -1.43 -24.83
C LEU A 447 6.47 -1.93 -25.68
N ARG A 448 6.24 -2.85 -26.62
CA ARG A 448 7.24 -3.31 -27.59
C ARG A 448 7.87 -2.18 -28.41
N ASN A 449 7.11 -1.11 -28.70
CA ASN A 449 7.61 0.04 -29.45
C ASN A 449 8.38 1.04 -28.58
N ILE A 450 8.33 0.88 -27.25
CA ILE A 450 8.93 1.78 -26.28
C ILE A 450 10.13 1.13 -25.60
N MET A 451 10.04 -0.14 -25.21
CA MET A 451 11.07 -0.84 -24.45
C MET A 451 11.99 -1.63 -25.39
N ARG A 452 13.30 -1.37 -25.31
CA ARG A 452 14.32 -2.01 -26.18
C ARG A 452 14.48 -3.50 -25.90
N ALA A 453 14.40 -3.87 -24.63
CA ALA A 453 14.54 -5.25 -24.16
C ALA A 453 13.17 -5.87 -23.80
N PHE A 454 12.11 -5.52 -24.54
CA PHE A 454 10.78 -6.10 -24.33
C PHE A 454 10.82 -7.64 -24.48
N ASP A 455 10.37 -8.35 -23.45
CA ASP A 455 10.30 -9.81 -23.45
C ASP A 455 8.85 -10.28 -23.60
N PRO A 456 8.45 -10.91 -24.73
CA PRO A 456 7.10 -11.44 -24.89
C PRO A 456 6.75 -12.59 -23.93
N GLY A 457 7.74 -13.18 -23.25
CA GLY A 457 7.55 -14.20 -22.21
C GLY A 457 7.13 -13.63 -20.86
N VAL A 458 7.34 -12.33 -20.62
CA VAL A 458 6.96 -11.66 -19.37
C VAL A 458 5.58 -11.03 -19.53
N SER A 459 4.64 -11.39 -18.65
CA SER A 459 3.24 -10.99 -18.78
C SER A 459 2.60 -10.65 -17.44
N HIS A 460 1.51 -9.88 -17.45
CA HIS A 460 0.70 -9.65 -16.25
C HIS A 460 0.23 -10.96 -15.60
N LYS A 461 0.15 -12.07 -16.35
CA LYS A 461 -0.18 -13.40 -15.84
C LYS A 461 0.87 -13.98 -14.90
N ASP A 462 2.12 -13.51 -14.96
CA ASP A 462 3.18 -13.88 -14.01
C ASP A 462 2.83 -13.42 -12.59
N VAL A 463 2.00 -12.38 -12.48
CA VAL A 463 1.55 -11.78 -11.22
C VAL A 463 0.15 -12.28 -10.86
N THR A 464 -0.77 -12.33 -11.83
CA THR A 464 -2.19 -12.63 -11.55
C THR A 464 -2.54 -14.11 -11.61
N GLY A 465 -1.71 -14.95 -12.21
CA GLY A 465 -2.02 -16.37 -12.45
C GLY A 465 -2.24 -17.17 -11.17
N GLY A 466 -1.44 -16.93 -10.13
CA GLY A 466 -1.61 -17.56 -8.81
C GLY A 466 -2.95 -17.20 -8.16
N PRO A 467 -3.25 -15.91 -7.93
CA PRO A 467 -4.53 -15.47 -7.38
C PRO A 467 -5.75 -15.92 -8.20
N TYR A 468 -5.66 -15.98 -9.53
CA TYR A 468 -6.75 -16.49 -10.36
C TYR A 468 -6.96 -18.00 -10.23
N SER A 469 -5.88 -18.77 -10.10
CA SER A 469 -5.94 -20.22 -9.89
C SER A 469 -6.64 -20.58 -8.57
N LEU A 470 -6.35 -19.82 -7.51
CA LEU A 470 -6.96 -20.00 -6.19
C LEU A 470 -8.45 -19.63 -6.15
N SER A 471 -8.90 -18.76 -7.04
CA SER A 471 -10.28 -18.25 -7.08
C SER A 471 -11.12 -18.80 -8.24
N LYS A 472 -10.65 -19.87 -8.90
CA LYS A 472 -11.27 -20.42 -10.13
C LYS A 472 -12.77 -20.74 -9.99
N ASP A 473 -13.20 -21.14 -8.78
CA ASP A 473 -14.57 -21.58 -8.49
C ASP A 473 -15.46 -20.45 -7.95
N TRP A 474 -14.97 -19.21 -7.91
CA TRP A 474 -15.73 -18.05 -7.44
C TRP A 474 -16.41 -17.30 -8.59
N ASP A 475 -17.41 -16.49 -8.27
CA ASP A 475 -18.04 -15.61 -9.26
C ASP A 475 -17.02 -14.59 -9.82
N PRO A 476 -17.19 -14.11 -11.06
CA PRO A 476 -16.23 -13.21 -11.70
C PRO A 476 -15.86 -11.96 -10.89
N VAL A 477 -16.79 -11.40 -10.11
CA VAL A 477 -16.54 -10.17 -9.33
C VAL A 477 -15.67 -10.49 -8.13
N THR A 478 -15.98 -11.55 -7.41
CA THR A 478 -15.16 -12.01 -6.29
C THR A 478 -13.76 -12.43 -6.75
N ARG A 479 -13.61 -12.99 -7.97
CA ARG A 479 -12.30 -13.25 -8.59
C ARG A 479 -11.50 -11.97 -8.81
N MET A 480 -12.13 -10.91 -9.32
CA MET A 480 -11.49 -9.60 -9.51
C MET A 480 -11.04 -9.00 -8.16
N GLN A 481 -11.90 -9.04 -7.13
CA GLN A 481 -11.53 -8.61 -5.78
C GLN A 481 -10.32 -9.37 -5.24
N HIS A 482 -10.32 -10.70 -5.40
CA HIS A 482 -9.22 -11.53 -4.94
C HIS A 482 -7.90 -11.15 -5.59
N VAL A 483 -7.88 -10.95 -6.91
CA VAL A 483 -6.69 -10.49 -7.64
C VAL A 483 -6.23 -9.15 -7.11
N ASP A 484 -7.13 -8.19 -6.90
CA ASP A 484 -6.76 -6.87 -6.40
C ASP A 484 -6.18 -6.90 -4.97
N LEU A 485 -6.63 -7.82 -4.11
CA LEU A 485 -6.00 -8.03 -2.79
C LEU A 485 -4.52 -8.44 -2.90
N PHE A 486 -4.13 -9.09 -4.00
CA PHE A 486 -2.75 -9.51 -4.27
C PHE A 486 -1.95 -8.56 -5.17
N THR A 487 -2.62 -7.68 -5.90
CA THR A 487 -1.98 -6.77 -6.85
C THR A 487 -2.25 -5.32 -6.47
N TRP A 488 -3.41 -4.79 -6.86
CA TRP A 488 -3.78 -3.38 -6.76
C TRP A 488 -3.67 -2.81 -5.33
N LEU A 489 -4.20 -3.52 -4.34
CA LEU A 489 -4.24 -3.08 -2.95
C LEU A 489 -2.83 -2.87 -2.38
N ARG A 490 -1.97 -3.88 -2.53
CA ARG A 490 -0.63 -3.90 -1.93
C ARG A 490 0.44 -3.26 -2.82
N GLY A 491 0.20 -3.14 -4.11
CA GLY A 491 1.14 -2.59 -5.08
C GLY A 491 0.99 -1.09 -5.29
N ASP A 492 -0.23 -0.57 -5.21
CA ASP A 492 -0.55 0.83 -5.45
C ASP A 492 -1.09 1.51 -4.20
N ILE A 493 -2.26 1.06 -3.71
CA ILE A 493 -3.03 1.74 -2.67
C ILE A 493 -2.26 1.86 -1.35
N LEU A 494 -1.80 0.73 -0.80
CA LEU A 494 -1.11 0.69 0.49
C LEU A 494 0.31 1.25 0.43
N VAL A 495 1.02 1.07 -0.69
CA VAL A 495 2.36 1.65 -0.88
C VAL A 495 2.26 3.17 -0.89
N LYS A 496 1.33 3.72 -1.68
CA LYS A 496 1.04 5.15 -1.68
C LYS A 496 0.70 5.63 -0.28
N ALA A 497 -0.27 4.99 0.38
CA ALA A 497 -0.75 5.40 1.69
C ALA A 497 0.38 5.43 2.73
N ASP A 498 1.13 4.33 2.88
CA ASP A 498 2.20 4.24 3.87
C ASP A 498 3.40 5.13 3.52
N LYS A 499 3.97 5.01 2.32
CA LYS A 499 5.20 5.74 1.95
C LYS A 499 5.01 7.25 2.00
N VAL A 500 3.88 7.75 1.49
CA VAL A 500 3.66 9.19 1.36
C VAL A 500 3.27 9.84 2.68
N THR A 501 2.46 9.18 3.53
CA THR A 501 2.20 9.75 4.85
C THR A 501 3.42 9.65 5.75
N MET A 502 4.18 8.55 5.64
CA MET A 502 5.38 8.39 6.44
C MET A 502 6.55 9.27 6.00
N ALA A 503 6.61 9.70 4.73
CA ALA A 503 7.49 10.78 4.29
C ALA A 503 7.32 12.07 5.11
N ASN A 504 6.15 12.25 5.73
CA ASN A 504 5.82 13.37 6.59
C ASN A 504 5.70 12.95 8.07
N SER A 505 6.28 11.81 8.48
CA SER A 505 6.19 11.31 9.86
C SER A 505 4.76 11.20 10.39
N LEU A 506 3.78 10.92 9.50
CA LEU A 506 2.37 10.83 9.80
C LEU A 506 1.90 9.39 9.65
N GLU A 507 1.40 8.82 10.74
CA GLU A 507 0.86 7.47 10.71
C GLU A 507 -0.54 7.43 10.10
N LEU A 508 -0.70 6.67 9.03
CA LEU A 508 -2.00 6.38 8.45
C LEU A 508 -2.50 5.00 8.89
N ARG A 509 -3.75 4.96 9.34
CA ARG A 509 -4.50 3.79 9.79
C ARG A 509 -5.68 3.52 8.85
N VAL A 510 -5.98 2.25 8.59
CA VAL A 510 -6.94 1.80 7.57
C VAL A 510 -8.00 0.86 8.17
N PRO A 511 -9.04 1.37 8.86
CA PRO A 511 -10.01 0.52 9.57
C PRO A 511 -10.75 -0.49 8.68
N PHE A 512 -10.89 -0.22 7.38
CA PHE A 512 -11.47 -1.20 6.47
C PHE A 512 -10.60 -2.45 6.29
N LEU A 513 -9.28 -2.36 6.45
CA LEU A 513 -8.34 -3.48 6.29
C LEU A 513 -8.03 -4.15 7.64
N ASP A 514 -9.07 -4.31 8.44
CA ASP A 514 -9.07 -5.09 9.66
C ASP A 514 -9.49 -6.52 9.37
N ASN A 515 -8.86 -7.50 10.02
CA ASN A 515 -9.21 -8.92 9.89
C ASN A 515 -10.67 -9.19 10.22
N GLU A 516 -11.25 -8.47 11.21
CA GLU A 516 -12.66 -8.63 11.56
C GLU A 516 -13.58 -8.03 10.48
N VAL A 517 -13.22 -6.89 9.90
CA VAL A 517 -13.98 -6.29 8.79
C VAL A 517 -13.91 -7.20 7.57
N PHE A 518 -12.74 -7.75 7.25
CA PHE A 518 -12.59 -8.74 6.18
C PHE A 518 -13.42 -9.99 6.44
N ARG A 519 -13.45 -10.49 7.69
CA ARG A 519 -14.28 -11.66 8.05
C ARG A 519 -15.75 -11.42 7.68
N VAL A 520 -16.32 -10.24 7.98
CA VAL A 520 -17.69 -9.90 7.59
C VAL A 520 -17.81 -9.68 6.07
N ALA A 521 -16.94 -8.87 5.48
CA ALA A 521 -16.95 -8.53 4.05
C ALA A 521 -16.82 -9.77 3.14
N SER A 522 -16.03 -10.76 3.58
CA SER A 522 -15.85 -12.05 2.89
C SER A 522 -17.16 -12.83 2.74
N THR A 523 -18.17 -12.54 3.57
CA THR A 523 -19.47 -13.22 3.56
C THR A 523 -20.55 -12.51 2.76
N VAL A 524 -20.29 -11.30 2.26
CA VAL A 524 -21.26 -10.54 1.45
C VAL A 524 -21.49 -11.27 0.13
N PRO A 525 -22.74 -11.63 -0.23
CA PRO A 525 -23.02 -12.28 -1.50
C PRO A 525 -23.01 -11.28 -2.67
N LEU A 526 -22.88 -11.77 -3.90
CA LEU A 526 -22.67 -10.95 -5.11
C LEU A 526 -23.72 -9.84 -5.28
N GLU A 527 -25.00 -10.18 -5.12
CA GLU A 527 -26.15 -9.28 -5.22
C GLU A 527 -26.15 -8.16 -4.16
N GLN A 528 -25.41 -8.37 -3.07
CA GLN A 528 -25.20 -7.39 -2.01
C GLN A 528 -23.88 -6.61 -2.17
N LYS A 529 -22.98 -7.04 -3.07
CA LYS A 529 -21.77 -6.29 -3.45
C LYS A 529 -22.09 -5.24 -4.51
N ILE A 530 -22.70 -5.66 -5.61
CA ILE A 530 -22.95 -4.81 -6.77
C ILE A 530 -24.36 -5.00 -7.35
N THR A 531 -24.88 -3.94 -7.95
CA THR A 531 -26.12 -3.96 -8.74
C THR A 531 -25.89 -3.41 -10.14
N SER A 532 -26.92 -3.42 -10.98
CA SER A 532 -26.90 -2.76 -12.29
C SER A 532 -26.68 -1.25 -12.20
N GLU A 533 -26.85 -0.63 -11.02
CA GLU A 533 -26.80 0.82 -10.84
C GLU A 533 -25.66 1.25 -9.93
N THR A 534 -25.33 0.47 -8.89
CA THR A 534 -24.38 0.87 -7.85
C THR A 534 -23.40 -0.24 -7.46
N THR A 535 -22.31 0.17 -6.81
CA THR A 535 -21.30 -0.67 -6.15
C THR A 535 -21.41 -0.53 -4.63
N LYS A 536 -20.77 -1.42 -3.87
CA LYS A 536 -20.80 -1.40 -2.39
C LYS A 536 -22.22 -1.40 -1.81
N TYR A 537 -23.15 -2.15 -2.39
CA TYR A 537 -24.58 -2.00 -2.07
C TYR A 537 -24.86 -2.22 -0.57
N ALA A 538 -24.45 -3.36 0.00
CA ALA A 538 -24.62 -3.66 1.42
C ALA A 538 -23.99 -2.60 2.33
N LEU A 539 -22.77 -2.16 2.01
CA LEU A 539 -22.06 -1.15 2.77
C LEU A 539 -22.79 0.19 2.76
N ARG A 540 -23.31 0.62 1.60
CA ARG A 540 -24.13 1.85 1.49
C ARG A 540 -25.40 1.76 2.32
N GLN A 541 -26.08 0.62 2.30
CA GLN A 541 -27.30 0.43 3.10
C GLN A 541 -27.00 0.39 4.60
N ALA A 542 -25.94 -0.33 5.00
CA ALA A 542 -25.50 -0.43 6.39
C ALA A 542 -25.16 0.95 6.97
N LEU A 543 -24.42 1.77 6.23
CA LEU A 543 -23.95 3.08 6.69
C LEU A 543 -24.99 4.20 6.55
N TYR A 544 -26.22 3.91 6.11
CA TYR A 544 -27.28 4.91 5.89
C TYR A 544 -27.51 5.82 7.09
N GLN A 545 -27.43 5.27 8.31
CA GLN A 545 -27.63 6.02 9.56
C GLN A 545 -26.35 6.64 10.12
N VAL A 546 -25.20 6.32 9.54
CA VAL A 546 -23.88 6.79 9.99
C VAL A 546 -23.45 8.04 9.20
N VAL A 547 -23.73 8.07 7.90
CA VAL A 547 -23.31 9.17 7.01
C VAL A 547 -24.47 10.07 6.59
N PRO A 548 -24.22 11.35 6.25
CA PRO A 548 -25.24 12.22 5.69
C PRO A 548 -25.84 11.69 4.38
N ALA A 549 -27.14 11.94 4.17
CA ALA A 549 -27.89 11.40 3.03
C ALA A 549 -27.30 11.76 1.64
N HIS A 550 -26.70 12.95 1.50
CA HIS A 550 -26.10 13.40 0.23
C HIS A 550 -24.88 12.57 -0.20
N VAL A 551 -24.20 11.91 0.74
CA VAL A 551 -23.01 11.08 0.48
C VAL A 551 -23.39 9.71 -0.10
N LEU A 552 -24.53 9.16 0.30
CA LEU A 552 -24.94 7.79 0.00
C LEU A 552 -25.18 7.51 -1.48
N ASN A 553 -25.68 8.48 -2.23
CA ASN A 553 -26.01 8.33 -3.66
C ASN A 553 -24.94 8.93 -4.57
N ARG A 554 -23.86 9.47 -3.99
CA ARG A 554 -22.82 10.14 -4.75
C ARG A 554 -22.02 9.12 -5.57
N ARG A 555 -21.79 9.47 -6.84
CA ARG A 555 -20.83 8.75 -7.69
C ARG A 555 -19.41 9.05 -7.23
N LYS A 556 -18.60 8.01 -7.10
CA LYS A 556 -17.19 8.13 -6.72
C LYS A 556 -16.42 8.92 -7.80
N LEU A 557 -15.72 9.98 -7.40
CA LEU A 557 -14.69 10.63 -8.19
C LEU A 557 -13.35 10.15 -7.61
N GLY A 558 -12.61 9.29 -8.32
CA GLY A 558 -11.38 8.69 -7.80
C GLY A 558 -10.23 9.69 -7.77
N PHE A 559 -10.25 10.63 -6.82
CA PHE A 559 -9.26 11.67 -6.57
C PHE A 559 -8.53 12.16 -7.85
N PRO A 560 -9.26 12.78 -8.81
CA PRO A 560 -8.74 12.98 -10.16
C PRO A 560 -7.66 14.07 -10.20
N VAL A 561 -6.43 13.70 -10.57
CA VAL A 561 -5.34 14.65 -10.78
C VAL A 561 -5.35 15.14 -12.23
N PRO A 562 -5.26 16.45 -12.50
CA PRO A 562 -5.37 17.03 -13.85
C PRO A 562 -4.12 16.85 -14.72
N ILE A 563 -3.38 15.73 -14.61
CA ILE A 563 -2.16 15.46 -15.41
C ILE A 563 -2.41 15.50 -16.92
N ARG A 564 -3.62 15.17 -17.37
CA ARG A 564 -4.03 15.24 -18.78
C ARG A 564 -4.04 16.67 -19.32
N LEU A 565 -4.35 17.64 -18.47
CA LEU A 565 -4.35 19.05 -18.84
C LEU A 565 -2.94 19.60 -18.69
N TRP A 566 -2.30 19.36 -17.53
CA TRP A 566 -0.99 19.89 -17.24
C TRP A 566 0.11 19.37 -18.19
N LEU A 567 0.12 18.09 -18.57
CA LEU A 567 1.10 17.56 -19.52
C LEU A 567 0.94 18.13 -20.94
N LYS A 568 -0.20 18.73 -21.28
CA LYS A 568 -0.39 19.41 -22.57
C LYS A 568 0.16 20.83 -22.57
N ASP A 569 0.23 21.46 -21.41
CA ASP A 569 0.54 22.87 -21.26
C ASP A 569 1.58 23.09 -20.15
N GLU A 570 1.16 23.34 -18.91
CA GLU A 570 2.02 23.80 -17.81
C GLU A 570 3.25 22.90 -17.53
N MET A 571 3.11 21.58 -17.70
CA MET A 571 4.15 20.58 -17.45
C MET A 571 4.84 20.07 -18.72
N HIS A 572 4.48 20.56 -19.90
CA HIS A 572 4.99 20.01 -21.17
C HIS A 572 6.52 20.14 -21.28
N ASP A 573 7.06 21.34 -21.07
CA ASP A 573 8.50 21.59 -21.23
C ASP A 573 9.30 20.90 -20.14
N TRP A 574 8.75 20.83 -18.91
CA TRP A 574 9.31 20.04 -17.82
C TRP A 574 9.39 18.55 -18.18
N ALA A 575 8.32 17.96 -18.70
CA ALA A 575 8.30 16.57 -19.15
C ALA A 575 9.30 16.33 -20.30
N ARG A 576 9.35 17.24 -21.27
CA ARG A 576 10.30 17.18 -22.38
C ARG A 576 11.75 17.19 -21.88
N ASN A 577 12.07 18.05 -20.93
CA ASN A 577 13.42 18.15 -20.35
C ASN A 577 13.83 16.86 -19.64
N ILE A 578 12.93 16.24 -18.85
CA ILE A 578 13.19 14.94 -18.20
C ILE A 578 13.51 13.88 -19.25
N ILE A 579 12.70 13.78 -20.30
CA ILE A 579 12.90 12.80 -21.37
C ILE A 579 14.26 13.01 -22.06
N GLN A 580 14.61 14.25 -22.37
CA GLN A 580 15.86 14.60 -23.05
C GLN A 580 17.12 14.32 -22.20
N GLN A 581 17.05 14.53 -20.90
CA GLN A 581 18.18 14.36 -19.98
C GLN A 581 18.33 12.93 -19.44
N SER A 582 17.29 12.10 -19.57
CA SER A 582 17.32 10.71 -19.08
C SER A 582 18.42 9.88 -19.74
N GLN A 583 19.11 9.03 -18.95
CA GLN A 583 20.09 8.06 -19.45
C GLN A 583 19.47 6.68 -19.68
N THR A 584 18.15 6.62 -19.84
CA THR A 584 17.38 5.39 -20.03
C THR A 584 17.39 4.88 -21.47
N ASP A 585 18.20 5.45 -22.38
CA ASP A 585 18.21 5.10 -23.81
C ASP A 585 18.57 3.64 -24.10
N HIS A 586 19.27 2.97 -23.18
CA HIS A 586 19.58 1.55 -23.28
C HIS A 586 18.36 0.67 -22.95
N LEU A 587 17.35 1.22 -22.26
CA LEU A 587 16.10 0.54 -21.88
C LEU A 587 14.93 0.97 -22.75
N LEU A 588 14.87 2.25 -23.13
CA LEU A 588 13.71 2.90 -23.70
C LEU A 588 14.05 3.64 -25.00
N ASP A 589 13.09 3.70 -25.93
CA ASP A 589 13.20 4.49 -27.15
C ASP A 589 12.77 5.94 -26.91
N ARG A 590 13.76 6.83 -26.71
CA ARG A 590 13.55 8.26 -26.49
C ARG A 590 12.74 8.93 -27.60
N ARG A 591 12.94 8.55 -28.86
CA ARG A 591 12.24 9.18 -30.00
C ARG A 591 10.75 8.84 -29.95
N ALA A 592 10.43 7.57 -29.69
CA ALA A 592 9.05 7.14 -29.53
C ALA A 592 8.38 7.86 -28.35
N ILE A 593 9.08 8.05 -27.23
CA ILE A 593 8.54 8.76 -26.06
C ILE A 593 8.27 10.24 -26.35
N LEU A 594 9.20 10.95 -27.01
CA LEU A 594 8.98 12.33 -27.44
C LEU A 594 7.79 12.46 -28.40
N GLN A 595 7.61 11.49 -29.29
CA GLN A 595 6.44 11.46 -30.16
C GLN A 595 5.12 11.33 -29.37
N LEU A 596 5.07 10.47 -28.34
CA LEU A 596 3.89 10.37 -27.47
C LEU A 596 3.57 11.71 -26.77
N LEU A 597 4.59 12.47 -26.39
CA LEU A 597 4.42 13.78 -25.76
C LEU A 597 3.79 14.79 -26.74
N GLU A 598 4.29 14.87 -27.97
CA GLU A 598 3.73 15.76 -29.00
C GLU A 598 2.32 15.36 -29.44
N GLU A 599 2.05 14.06 -29.60
CA GLU A 599 0.70 13.54 -29.90
C GLU A 599 -0.30 13.88 -28.79
N HIS A 600 0.15 13.86 -27.53
CA HIS A 600 -0.67 14.27 -26.40
C HIS A 600 -0.98 15.77 -26.42
N ARG A 601 0.05 16.60 -26.59
CA ARG A 601 -0.06 18.07 -26.64
C ARG A 601 -0.98 18.53 -27.75
N SER A 602 -0.81 17.98 -28.96
CA SER A 602 -1.66 18.28 -30.12
C SER A 602 -3.11 17.79 -29.98
N GLY A 603 -3.38 16.90 -29.03
CA GLY A 603 -4.72 16.39 -28.74
C GLY A 603 -5.18 15.27 -29.68
N VAL A 604 -4.28 14.69 -30.48
CA VAL A 604 -4.57 13.56 -31.38
C VAL A 604 -5.04 12.35 -30.56
N LEU A 605 -4.32 12.03 -29.47
CA LEU A 605 -4.65 10.93 -28.57
C LEU A 605 -4.31 11.30 -27.11
N ASP A 606 -4.94 10.62 -26.16
CA ASP A 606 -4.60 10.78 -24.73
C ASP A 606 -3.47 9.80 -24.34
N HIS A 607 -2.29 10.35 -24.02
CA HIS A 607 -1.13 9.61 -23.55
C HIS A 607 -0.77 9.94 -22.09
N SER A 608 -1.58 10.73 -21.39
CA SER A 608 -1.25 11.29 -20.07
C SER A 608 -0.76 10.24 -19.08
N ARG A 609 -1.49 9.14 -18.89
CA ARG A 609 -1.09 8.04 -17.98
C ARG A 609 0.18 7.32 -18.41
N ARG A 610 0.39 7.12 -19.71
CA ARG A 610 1.59 6.46 -20.27
C ARG A 610 2.83 7.33 -20.11
N LEU A 611 2.70 8.62 -20.44
CA LEU A 611 3.75 9.62 -20.23
C LEU A 611 4.09 9.75 -18.75
N TRP A 612 3.09 9.81 -17.87
CA TRP A 612 3.31 9.86 -16.43
C TRP A 612 4.14 8.67 -15.92
N ALA A 613 3.79 7.44 -16.30
CA ALA A 613 4.56 6.26 -15.90
C ALA A 613 6.01 6.28 -16.42
N LEU A 614 6.24 6.80 -17.64
CA LEU A 614 7.59 6.96 -18.19
C LEU A 614 8.39 8.02 -17.42
N LEU A 615 7.78 9.18 -17.12
CA LEU A 615 8.42 10.28 -16.39
C LEU A 615 8.78 9.86 -14.96
N VAL A 616 7.87 9.20 -14.25
CA VAL A 616 8.12 8.66 -12.90
C VAL A 616 9.28 7.66 -12.92
N PHE A 617 9.33 6.77 -13.91
CA PHE A 617 10.46 5.84 -14.06
C PHE A 617 11.78 6.56 -14.37
N MET A 618 11.78 7.55 -15.28
CA MET A 618 12.99 8.30 -15.63
C MET A 618 13.55 9.09 -14.45
N LEU A 619 12.67 9.69 -13.63
CA LEU A 619 13.08 10.36 -12.38
C LEU A 619 13.60 9.36 -11.36
N TRP A 620 12.93 8.21 -11.20
CA TRP A 620 13.39 7.14 -10.33
C TRP A 620 14.79 6.63 -10.74
N HIS A 621 15.00 6.40 -12.03
CA HIS A 621 16.28 5.96 -12.59
C HIS A 621 17.37 7.02 -12.37
N ALA A 622 17.04 8.31 -12.54
CA ALA A 622 17.96 9.41 -12.25
C ALA A 622 18.42 9.46 -10.79
N ILE A 623 17.56 9.04 -9.86
CA ILE A 623 17.82 9.02 -8.41
C ILE A 623 18.61 7.77 -8.00
N PHE A 624 18.12 6.58 -8.34
CA PHE A 624 18.62 5.33 -7.78
C PHE A 624 19.65 4.60 -8.65
N ILE A 625 19.74 4.90 -9.95
CA ILE A 625 20.65 4.22 -10.88
C ILE A 625 21.74 5.17 -11.40
N GLU A 626 21.35 6.36 -11.87
CA GLU A 626 22.30 7.35 -12.43
C GLU A 626 23.02 8.15 -11.34
N GLY A 627 22.40 8.35 -10.17
CA GLY A 627 22.87 9.28 -9.14
C GLY A 627 22.92 10.74 -9.60
N ARG A 628 22.25 11.08 -10.71
CA ARG A 628 22.23 12.43 -11.30
C ARG A 628 21.31 13.38 -10.56
N LEU A 629 20.28 12.83 -9.90
CA LEU A 629 19.33 13.59 -9.09
C LEU A 629 19.41 13.10 -7.65
N SER A 630 19.82 13.96 -6.73
CA SER A 630 19.84 13.66 -5.30
C SER A 630 18.88 14.63 -4.60
N PRO A 631 17.61 14.24 -4.38
CA PRO A 631 16.66 15.10 -3.69
C PRO A 631 17.14 15.42 -2.27
N GLU A 632 17.03 16.68 -1.87
CA GLU A 632 17.26 17.06 -0.48
C GLU A 632 16.10 16.55 0.39
N VAL A 633 16.43 15.71 1.38
CA VAL A 633 15.44 15.12 2.29
C VAL A 633 15.30 16.05 3.50
N PRO A 634 14.17 16.74 3.68
CA PRO A 634 14.01 17.68 4.78
C PRO A 634 13.86 16.96 6.13
N GLU A 635 14.33 17.59 7.20
CA GLU A 635 14.07 17.21 8.59
C GLU A 635 13.14 18.24 9.27
N PRO A 636 11.83 18.23 8.96
CA PRO A 636 10.90 19.21 9.49
C PRO A 636 10.66 19.00 11.00
N HIS A 637 10.74 20.09 11.76
CA HIS A 637 10.29 20.13 13.15
C HIS A 637 8.78 20.40 13.19
N TYR A 638 8.01 19.41 13.61
CA TYR A 638 6.56 19.58 13.76
C TYR A 638 6.21 20.02 15.18
N PRO A 639 5.48 21.14 15.36
CA PRO A 639 5.18 21.72 16.67
C PRO A 639 4.06 20.98 17.43
N VAL A 640 3.65 19.79 16.98
CA VAL A 640 2.53 19.05 17.57
C VAL A 640 2.91 18.66 19.00
N ARG A 641 2.30 19.36 19.96
CA ARG A 641 2.29 18.94 21.36
C ARG A 641 1.43 17.69 21.45
N LEU A 642 2.00 16.67 22.09
CA LEU A 642 1.41 15.36 22.35
C LEU A 642 0.03 15.53 23.02
#